data_AF-A0A7U2F3U4-F1
#
_entry.id   AF-A0A7U2F3U4-F1
#
_cell.length_a   1.000
_cell.length_b   1.000
_cell.length_c   1.000
_cell.angle_alpha   90.00
_cell.angle_beta   90.00
_cell.angle_gamma   90.00
#
_symmetry.space_group_name_H-M   'P 1'
#
loop_
_entity.id
_entity.type
_entity.pdbx_description
1 polymer ?
#
loop_
_entity_poly.entity_id
_entity_poly.type
_entity_poly.pdbx_seq_one_letter_code
_entity_poly.pdbx_strand_id
1 'polypeptide(L)'
;MRYSQVLSSAVALAGYAVAQEGEVQSKVVCDADTKICYSSYSDAESGMTFGIALPKNVTDPYDAVIKITAPIANTWAGFSWGGNMVWNPLSVAWPNGKSGTISARFAFSIGLPLGYDGAEHTYLKGTTTNSTHWTVNALCKGCTGWQNNEDTRQALNGTGTTQFAWAYGVSQVEDSTRNDSAFNVHQAWGKWTHDLGAARIDNFDSLVKTNLLTAPAVPAAPSTIVTSVVTTPTTKPLAAAIPASCSGAGSPAFTGSLASGWKATKVAGGLTSPRSIQFDSAGNMLVVQSGKGISYHKMGTDGCVASTKMLLSQNNLNHGIAMSPDGKTLYASSMTQAYSWPYDAAAGTVGTRATIITGMYNGGSHLTRTLAIAPQSPNLLVVSHGSNANIDTATGDSKTGRAIIKVFDLKAVPSGGYNYVSGGYLAGYGQRNEVGMCFDKNNMLWGVENSGDDFKRTVNGQAKDIHQNNPGEKIHYIGDVTKPNNNWYGYPSCFTVWQPSDFTDKTFKVGDFFVPSPNTTFNDDTCNQKAVAPKMTLFPHSAPIDCKFDADSSTMYITYHGSWNRSPVTGFKLVAVSFKLGADGLYTPTEPITSTTAAKDIFYNPRVESCQGNGPSFSSGCFRPAGLGWDSQGRLYMTSDTSSNGELWVLGKS
;
A
#
# COMPACT_ATOMS: atom_id res chain seq x y z
N MET A 1 -38.18 -28.98 14.76
CA MET A 1 -38.25 -30.08 13.76
C MET A 1 -37.51 -29.61 12.52
N ARG A 2 -36.68 -30.49 11.93
CA ARG A 2 -35.78 -30.27 10.78
C ARG A 2 -36.64 -30.01 9.50
N TYR A 3 -36.23 -29.41 8.37
CA TYR A 3 -35.06 -29.64 7.50
C TYR A 3 -35.11 -28.68 6.27
N SER A 4 -33.93 -28.39 5.68
CA SER A 4 -33.65 -28.10 4.24
C SER A 4 -34.03 -26.72 3.68
N GLN A 5 -33.25 -25.99 2.85
CA GLN A 5 -31.96 -26.16 2.14
C GLN A 5 -31.63 -24.75 1.54
N VAL A 6 -30.41 -24.16 1.73
CA VAL A 6 -29.28 -24.03 0.75
C VAL A 6 -29.41 -22.78 -0.16
N LEU A 7 -28.48 -21.81 -0.37
CA LEU A 7 -27.00 -21.62 -0.38
C LEU A 7 -26.74 -20.07 -0.40
N SER A 8 -25.60 -19.43 -0.10
CA SER A 8 -24.28 -19.76 0.46
C SER A 8 -23.41 -18.48 0.38
N SER A 9 -22.84 -18.01 1.50
CA SER A 9 -21.66 -17.11 1.55
C SER A 9 -21.27 -16.88 3.02
N ALA A 10 -20.74 -17.91 3.69
CA ALA A 10 -20.00 -17.80 4.96
C ALA A 10 -19.60 -19.20 5.44
N VAL A 11 -18.57 -19.81 4.85
CA VAL A 11 -17.69 -20.74 5.58
C VAL A 11 -16.31 -20.70 4.92
N ALA A 12 -15.36 -20.05 5.57
CA ALA A 12 -13.94 -20.41 5.49
C ALA A 12 -13.34 -20.34 6.90
N LEU A 13 -14.01 -20.99 7.85
CA LEU A 13 -13.42 -21.42 9.12
C LEU A 13 -13.35 -22.94 9.05
N ALA A 14 -12.31 -23.42 8.37
CA ALA A 14 -11.88 -24.80 8.48
C ALA A 14 -10.45 -24.75 9.03
N GLY A 15 -10.34 -24.64 10.35
CA GLY A 15 -9.13 -25.05 11.04
C GLY A 15 -9.08 -26.57 10.98
N TYR A 16 -8.19 -27.11 10.14
CA TYR A 16 -7.95 -28.54 10.06
C TYR A 16 -6.72 -28.92 10.90
N ALA A 17 -6.94 -29.98 11.68
CA ALA A 17 -6.00 -30.78 12.47
C ALA A 17 -5.06 -30.02 13.41
N VAL A 18 -5.37 -30.11 14.71
CA VAL A 18 -4.40 -29.93 15.79
C VAL A 18 -3.36 -31.05 15.64
N ALA A 19 -2.26 -30.79 14.93
CA ALA A 19 -1.03 -31.54 15.15
C ALA A 19 -0.67 -31.37 16.63
N GLN A 20 -0.23 -32.45 17.29
CA GLN A 20 0.29 -32.36 18.65
C GLN A 20 1.35 -31.25 18.68
N GLU A 21 1.05 -30.14 19.36
CA GLU A 21 1.94 -29.00 19.43
C GLU A 21 3.30 -29.47 19.95
N GLY A 22 4.33 -29.44 19.08
CA GLY A 22 5.73 -29.70 19.45
C GLY A 22 6.42 -30.89 18.78
N GLU A 23 5.73 -31.81 18.08
CA GLU A 23 6.43 -32.92 17.41
C GLU A 23 7.02 -32.47 16.06
N VAL A 24 8.28 -32.86 15.79
CA VAL A 24 8.96 -32.60 14.50
C VAL A 24 8.28 -33.41 13.39
N GLN A 25 7.85 -32.71 12.34
CA GLN A 25 7.15 -33.33 11.20
C GLN A 25 8.03 -33.49 9.96
N SER A 26 9.20 -32.85 9.93
CA SER A 26 10.17 -32.99 8.84
C SER A 26 11.05 -34.23 9.00
N LYS A 27 11.46 -34.82 7.87
CA LYS A 27 12.33 -36.01 7.81
C LYS A 27 13.47 -35.77 6.82
N VAL A 28 14.65 -36.34 7.09
CA VAL A 28 15.79 -36.23 6.17
C VAL A 28 15.51 -37.05 4.90
N VAL A 29 15.61 -36.39 3.74
CA VAL A 29 15.49 -37.00 2.41
C VAL A 29 16.68 -36.55 1.57
N CYS A 30 17.49 -37.51 1.11
CA CYS A 30 18.66 -37.24 0.27
C CYS A 30 18.34 -37.46 -1.20
N ASP A 31 18.58 -36.43 -2.01
CA ASP A 31 18.35 -36.46 -3.44
C ASP A 31 19.55 -37.13 -4.14
N ALA A 32 19.26 -38.22 -4.85
CA ALA A 32 20.31 -39.07 -5.42
C ALA A 32 21.11 -38.36 -6.53
N ASP A 33 20.52 -37.42 -7.24
CA ASP A 33 21.15 -36.74 -8.37
C ASP A 33 21.99 -35.55 -7.91
N THR A 34 21.43 -34.71 -7.03
CA THR A 34 22.10 -33.51 -6.53
C THR A 34 23.04 -33.79 -5.37
N LYS A 35 22.89 -34.95 -4.70
CA LYS A 35 23.57 -35.33 -3.44
C LYS A 35 23.26 -34.38 -2.26
N ILE A 36 22.26 -33.53 -2.39
CA ILE A 36 21.80 -32.65 -1.32
C ILE A 36 20.80 -33.44 -0.44
N CYS A 37 21.04 -33.44 0.87
CA CYS A 37 20.08 -33.93 1.84
C CYS A 37 19.24 -32.77 2.39
N TYR A 38 17.92 -32.94 2.38
CA TYR A 38 16.95 -31.95 2.83
C TYR A 38 16.25 -32.46 4.07
N SER A 39 16.05 -31.60 5.07
CA SER A 39 14.97 -31.82 6.03
C SER A 39 13.65 -31.48 5.34
N SER A 40 12.77 -32.46 5.16
CA SER A 40 11.62 -32.38 4.26
C SER A 40 10.31 -32.65 4.99
N TYR A 41 9.34 -31.78 4.77
CA TYR A 41 7.96 -31.96 5.23
C TYR A 41 7.04 -32.21 4.03
N SER A 42 6.14 -33.16 4.16
CA SER A 42 5.12 -33.48 3.15
C SER A 42 3.74 -33.41 3.77
N ASP A 43 2.85 -32.67 3.13
CA ASP A 43 1.45 -32.57 3.51
C ASP A 43 0.61 -33.53 2.66
N ALA A 44 -0.04 -34.50 3.31
CA ALA A 44 -0.76 -35.57 2.63
C ALA A 44 -2.03 -35.09 1.92
N GLU A 45 -2.66 -34.01 2.42
CA GLU A 45 -3.92 -33.50 1.88
C GLU A 45 -3.69 -32.67 0.61
N SER A 46 -2.73 -31.74 0.65
CA SER A 46 -2.38 -30.91 -0.51
C SER A 46 -1.45 -31.60 -1.51
N GLY A 47 -0.78 -32.69 -1.10
CA GLY A 47 0.25 -33.37 -1.88
C GLY A 47 1.56 -32.58 -2.01
N MET A 48 1.70 -31.47 -1.27
CA MET A 48 2.90 -30.64 -1.34
C MET A 48 4.04 -31.17 -0.49
N THR A 49 5.27 -30.89 -0.91
CA THR A 49 6.50 -31.20 -0.16
C THR A 49 7.45 -30.02 -0.17
N PHE A 50 8.01 -29.72 1.00
CA PHE A 50 8.95 -28.62 1.24
C PHE A 50 10.23 -29.17 1.88
N GLY A 51 11.35 -29.08 1.17
CA GLY A 51 12.67 -29.48 1.63
C GLY A 51 13.57 -28.29 1.90
N ILE A 52 14.25 -28.28 3.04
CA ILE A 52 15.22 -27.25 3.42
C ILE A 52 16.59 -27.89 3.66
N ALA A 53 17.64 -27.28 3.12
CA ALA A 53 19.02 -27.59 3.45
C ALA A 53 19.78 -26.32 3.83
N LEU A 54 20.61 -26.40 4.87
CA LEU A 54 21.37 -25.29 5.46
C LEU A 54 22.87 -25.62 5.50
N PRO A 55 23.75 -24.61 5.52
CA PRO A 55 25.15 -24.80 5.85
C PRO A 55 25.32 -25.47 7.22
N LYS A 56 26.41 -26.24 7.41
CA LYS A 56 26.71 -26.86 8.70
C LYS A 56 26.82 -25.84 9.84
N ASN A 57 27.44 -24.69 9.53
CA ASN A 57 27.63 -23.56 10.42
C ASN A 57 26.70 -22.44 9.98
N VAL A 58 25.75 -22.08 10.84
CA VAL A 58 24.69 -21.09 10.56
C VAL A 58 24.92 -19.86 11.43
N THR A 59 25.38 -18.77 10.82
CA THR A 59 25.56 -17.47 11.47
C THR A 59 24.92 -16.42 10.57
N ASP A 60 24.01 -15.60 11.10
CA ASP A 60 23.33 -14.57 10.30
C ASP A 60 24.36 -13.59 9.70
N PRO A 61 24.32 -13.30 8.40
CA PRO A 61 23.49 -13.92 7.36
C PRO A 61 24.06 -15.25 6.83
N TYR A 62 23.18 -16.21 6.54
CA TYR A 62 23.55 -17.48 5.90
C TYR A 62 22.56 -17.89 4.82
N ASP A 63 23.03 -18.55 3.77
CA ASP A 63 22.21 -19.02 2.66
C ASP A 63 21.42 -20.29 3.03
N ALA A 64 20.34 -20.58 2.31
CA ALA A 64 19.56 -21.81 2.46
C ALA A 64 19.16 -22.35 1.09
N VAL A 65 19.04 -23.67 0.94
CA VAL A 65 18.39 -24.27 -0.23
C VAL A 65 16.94 -24.59 0.12
N ILE A 66 16.02 -24.21 -0.77
CA ILE A 66 14.61 -24.58 -0.70
C ILE A 66 14.22 -25.42 -1.92
N LYS A 67 13.55 -26.55 -1.64
CA LYS A 67 12.93 -27.42 -2.64
C LYS A 67 11.42 -27.44 -2.40
N ILE A 68 10.64 -27.01 -3.39
CA ILE A 68 9.17 -27.04 -3.36
C ILE A 68 8.71 -28.00 -4.45
N THR A 69 7.96 -29.03 -4.07
CA THR A 69 7.31 -29.96 -4.99
C THR A 69 5.81 -29.91 -4.76
N ALA A 70 5.02 -29.75 -5.82
CA ALA A 70 3.57 -29.71 -5.72
C ALA A 70 2.88 -30.40 -6.91
N PRO A 71 1.66 -30.92 -6.73
CA PRO A 71 0.84 -31.44 -7.83
C PRO A 71 0.56 -30.36 -8.89
N ILE A 72 0.39 -30.75 -10.16
CA ILE A 72 0.03 -29.83 -11.25
C ILE A 72 -1.28 -29.07 -11.01
N ALA A 73 -2.20 -29.67 -10.23
CA ALA A 73 -3.45 -29.02 -9.84
C ALA A 73 -3.22 -27.78 -8.97
N ASN A 74 -2.11 -27.72 -8.23
CA ASN A 74 -1.71 -26.57 -7.43
C ASN A 74 -0.86 -25.66 -8.32
N THR A 75 -1.48 -24.61 -8.86
CA THR A 75 -0.90 -23.73 -9.88
C THR A 75 0.13 -22.75 -9.31
N TRP A 76 0.22 -22.62 -7.99
CA TRP A 76 1.31 -21.96 -7.29
C TRP A 76 1.39 -22.47 -5.85
N ALA A 77 2.58 -22.43 -5.25
CA ALA A 77 2.81 -22.72 -3.83
C ALA A 77 3.71 -21.66 -3.18
N GLY A 78 3.43 -21.32 -1.93
CA GLY A 78 4.18 -20.37 -1.11
C GLY A 78 4.74 -21.02 0.14
N PHE A 79 5.92 -20.57 0.55
CA PHE A 79 6.62 -20.95 1.77
C PHE A 79 7.02 -19.69 2.55
N SER A 80 6.79 -19.66 3.86
CA SER A 80 7.23 -18.57 4.75
C SER A 80 8.41 -18.97 5.63
N TRP A 81 9.50 -18.19 5.53
CA TRP A 81 10.74 -18.43 6.26
C TRP A 81 10.68 -18.11 7.76
N GLY A 82 9.68 -17.36 8.21
CA GLY A 82 9.45 -17.12 9.65
C GLY A 82 8.09 -17.56 10.14
N GLY A 83 7.43 -18.46 9.40
CA GLY A 83 6.22 -19.15 9.86
C GLY A 83 4.93 -18.32 9.86
N ASN A 84 4.97 -17.09 9.36
CA ASN A 84 3.80 -16.23 9.18
C ASN A 84 3.83 -15.57 7.80
N MET A 85 2.68 -15.20 7.23
CA MET A 85 2.64 -14.54 5.93
C MET A 85 3.20 -13.10 6.01
N VAL A 86 2.64 -12.30 6.92
CA VAL A 86 2.94 -10.87 7.02
C VAL A 86 4.26 -10.66 7.75
N TRP A 87 5.08 -9.73 7.27
CA TRP A 87 6.40 -9.38 7.82
C TRP A 87 7.44 -10.49 7.83
N ASN A 88 7.35 -11.41 6.87
CA ASN A 88 8.29 -12.51 6.69
C ASN A 88 8.65 -12.68 5.21
N PRO A 89 9.89 -13.10 4.88
CA PRO A 89 10.27 -13.49 3.54
C PRO A 89 9.45 -14.69 3.11
N LEU A 90 8.98 -14.65 1.87
CA LEU A 90 8.23 -15.72 1.25
C LEU A 90 8.97 -16.19 0.00
N SER A 91 9.06 -17.51 -0.18
CA SER A 91 9.41 -18.12 -1.46
C SER A 91 8.11 -18.58 -2.11
N VAL A 92 7.72 -17.97 -3.23
CA VAL A 92 6.52 -18.35 -3.98
C VAL A 92 6.94 -18.92 -5.33
N ALA A 93 6.42 -20.09 -5.70
CA ALA A 93 6.80 -20.80 -6.92
C ALA A 93 5.59 -21.33 -7.69
N TRP A 94 5.73 -21.48 -9.00
CA TRP A 94 4.69 -22.01 -9.91
C TRP A 94 5.31 -22.62 -11.18
N PRO A 95 4.61 -23.52 -11.89
CA PRO A 95 5.08 -24.05 -13.17
C PRO A 95 5.00 -23.00 -14.29
N ASN A 96 5.94 -23.03 -15.24
CA ASN A 96 6.00 -22.09 -16.37
C ASN A 96 6.01 -22.76 -17.76
N GLY A 97 5.53 -24.00 -17.82
CA GLY A 97 5.48 -24.82 -19.04
C GLY A 97 6.80 -25.48 -19.44
N LYS A 98 7.95 -25.02 -18.95
CA LYS A 98 9.28 -25.61 -19.21
C LYS A 98 9.94 -26.19 -17.95
N SER A 99 9.69 -25.58 -16.80
CA SER A 99 10.23 -25.94 -15.48
C SER A 99 9.33 -25.27 -14.43
N GLY A 100 9.89 -24.60 -13.43
CA GLY A 100 9.18 -23.69 -12.53
C GLY A 100 9.81 -22.31 -12.46
N THR A 101 9.00 -21.34 -12.07
CA THR A 101 9.41 -19.99 -11.70
C THR A 101 9.37 -19.88 -10.18
N ILE A 102 10.36 -19.23 -9.57
CA ILE A 102 10.36 -18.89 -8.14
C ILE A 102 10.55 -17.38 -7.95
N SER A 103 9.96 -16.88 -6.89
CA SER A 103 9.88 -15.48 -6.56
C SER A 103 10.12 -15.24 -5.08
N ALA A 104 11.03 -14.32 -4.78
CA ALA A 104 11.18 -13.72 -3.46
C ALA A 104 10.07 -12.67 -3.26
N ARG A 105 9.24 -12.90 -2.25
CA ARG A 105 8.11 -12.05 -1.91
C ARG A 105 8.12 -11.62 -0.46
N PHE A 106 7.44 -10.52 -0.16
CA PHE A 106 7.24 -10.03 1.20
C PHE A 106 5.85 -9.40 1.32
N ALA A 107 5.10 -9.79 2.34
CA ALA A 107 3.77 -9.25 2.60
C ALA A 107 3.82 -8.25 3.77
N PHE A 108 3.28 -7.05 3.56
CA PHE A 108 3.20 -6.01 4.59
C PHE A 108 1.82 -5.96 5.27
N SER A 109 0.86 -6.70 4.71
CA SER A 109 -0.52 -6.85 5.17
C SER A 109 -1.08 -8.20 4.72
N ILE A 110 -2.34 -8.48 5.07
CA ILE A 110 -3.12 -9.57 4.49
C ILE A 110 -3.56 -9.15 3.07
N GLY A 111 -2.66 -9.32 2.10
CA GLY A 111 -2.86 -8.94 0.71
C GLY A 111 -1.82 -9.58 -0.20
N LEU A 112 -1.84 -9.26 -1.49
CA LEU A 112 -0.87 -9.79 -2.46
C LEU A 112 0.57 -9.44 -2.03
N PRO A 113 1.43 -10.44 -1.77
CA PRO A 113 2.83 -10.18 -1.44
C PRO A 113 3.57 -9.47 -2.59
N LEU A 114 4.35 -8.44 -2.27
CA LEU A 114 5.14 -7.69 -3.24
C LEU A 114 6.49 -8.38 -3.48
N GLY A 115 7.17 -8.04 -4.57
CA GLY A 115 8.56 -8.47 -4.80
C GLY A 115 9.47 -8.02 -3.66
N TYR A 116 10.43 -8.88 -3.28
CA TYR A 116 11.33 -8.63 -2.16
C TYR A 116 12.80 -8.57 -2.57
N ASP A 117 13.35 -7.36 -2.63
CA ASP A 117 14.75 -7.13 -3.02
C ASP A 117 15.77 -7.64 -1.98
N GLY A 118 15.32 -7.96 -0.76
CA GLY A 118 16.17 -8.49 0.30
C GLY A 118 16.50 -9.98 0.17
N ALA A 119 15.91 -10.68 -0.80
CA ALA A 119 16.22 -12.07 -1.08
C ALA A 119 16.28 -12.37 -2.57
N GLU A 120 17.11 -13.35 -2.94
CA GLU A 120 17.29 -13.80 -4.31
C GLU A 120 17.30 -15.32 -4.37
N HIS A 121 16.68 -15.87 -5.41
CA HIS A 121 16.69 -17.31 -5.68
C HIS A 121 17.54 -17.62 -6.92
N THR A 122 18.45 -18.58 -6.79
CA THR A 122 19.22 -19.13 -7.92
C THR A 122 18.92 -20.60 -8.10
N TYR A 123 18.53 -21.00 -9.32
CA TYR A 123 18.07 -22.37 -9.60
C TYR A 123 19.19 -23.40 -9.48
N LEU A 124 18.82 -24.55 -8.91
CA LEU A 124 19.63 -25.75 -8.80
C LEU A 124 19.02 -26.88 -9.64
N LYS A 125 19.86 -27.87 -9.98
CA LYS A 125 19.45 -29.15 -10.57
C LYS A 125 18.30 -29.76 -9.74
N GLY A 126 17.38 -30.45 -10.43
CA GLY A 126 16.15 -30.96 -9.84
C GLY A 126 14.93 -30.05 -9.99
N THR A 127 15.09 -28.84 -10.53
CA THR A 127 13.96 -27.99 -10.95
C THR A 127 13.36 -28.54 -12.25
N THR A 128 12.12 -29.04 -12.21
CA THR A 128 11.50 -29.80 -13.31
C THR A 128 9.97 -29.80 -13.23
N THR A 129 9.30 -30.13 -14.33
CA THR A 129 7.84 -30.33 -14.39
C THR A 129 7.54 -31.60 -15.18
N ASN A 130 6.66 -32.46 -14.65
CA ASN A 130 6.14 -33.65 -15.31
C ASN A 130 4.60 -33.65 -15.33
N SER A 131 3.97 -34.72 -15.81
CA SER A 131 2.50 -34.80 -15.96
C SER A 131 1.70 -34.74 -14.66
N THR A 132 2.34 -34.95 -13.50
CA THR A 132 1.68 -35.02 -12.20
C THR A 132 2.14 -33.93 -11.24
N HIS A 133 3.41 -33.52 -11.31
CA HIS A 133 4.03 -32.60 -10.35
C HIS A 133 4.98 -31.63 -11.05
N TRP A 134 5.16 -30.48 -10.42
CA TRP A 134 6.26 -29.57 -10.68
C TRP A 134 7.14 -29.45 -9.43
N THR A 135 8.42 -29.17 -9.64
CA THR A 135 9.41 -29.00 -8.58
C THR A 135 10.29 -27.81 -8.91
N VAL A 136 10.50 -26.96 -7.92
CA VAL A 136 11.52 -25.93 -7.92
C VAL A 136 12.55 -26.26 -6.86
N ASN A 137 13.83 -26.24 -7.23
CA ASN A 137 14.94 -26.36 -6.29
C ASN A 137 15.87 -25.16 -6.46
N ALA A 138 16.05 -24.36 -5.42
CA ALA A 138 16.78 -23.11 -5.52
C ALA A 138 17.60 -22.81 -4.25
N LEU A 139 18.80 -22.28 -4.46
CA LEU A 139 19.51 -21.53 -3.43
C LEU A 139 18.73 -20.25 -3.17
N CYS A 140 18.42 -19.95 -1.92
CA CYS A 140 17.99 -18.62 -1.50
C CYS A 140 19.07 -17.92 -0.70
N LYS A 141 19.45 -16.73 -1.17
CA LYS A 141 20.24 -15.76 -0.42
C LYS A 141 19.31 -14.73 0.21
N GLY A 142 19.53 -14.38 1.48
CA GLY A 142 18.74 -13.36 2.17
C GLY A 142 17.37 -13.80 2.69
N CYS A 143 16.91 -15.02 2.41
CA CYS A 143 15.65 -15.54 2.95
C CYS A 143 15.65 -15.78 4.48
N THR A 144 16.82 -16.00 5.07
CA THR A 144 16.99 -16.42 6.47
C THR A 144 17.11 -15.25 7.44
N GLY A 145 17.09 -14.00 6.97
CA GLY A 145 17.06 -12.84 7.84
C GLY A 145 16.48 -11.61 7.16
N TRP A 146 15.63 -10.87 7.88
CA TRP A 146 14.77 -9.82 7.33
C TRP A 146 14.52 -8.70 8.33
N GLN A 147 13.87 -7.63 7.90
CA GLN A 147 13.42 -6.55 8.78
C GLN A 147 11.93 -6.72 9.10
N ASN A 148 11.56 -6.57 10.37
CA ASN A 148 10.16 -6.53 10.78
C ASN A 148 9.53 -5.14 10.54
N ASN A 149 8.29 -4.97 10.99
CA ASN A 149 7.52 -3.72 10.85
C ASN A 149 8.12 -2.50 11.56
N GLU A 150 8.96 -2.73 12.57
CA GLU A 150 9.68 -1.72 13.33
C GLU A 150 11.13 -1.56 12.84
N ASP A 151 11.45 -2.11 11.66
CA ASP A 151 12.81 -2.10 11.08
C ASP A 151 13.86 -2.74 12.01
N THR A 152 13.44 -3.76 12.76
CA THR A 152 14.33 -4.58 13.60
C THR A 152 14.68 -5.88 12.89
N ARG A 153 15.98 -6.18 12.82
CA ARG A 153 16.51 -7.38 12.17
C ARG A 153 16.00 -8.63 12.89
N GLN A 154 15.37 -9.50 12.12
CA GLN A 154 15.01 -10.86 12.49
C GLN A 154 15.89 -11.81 11.71
N ALA A 155 16.21 -12.96 12.31
CA ALA A 155 16.93 -14.03 11.64
C ALA A 155 16.35 -15.38 12.08
N LEU A 156 16.27 -16.30 11.13
CA LEU A 156 15.99 -17.69 11.39
C LEU A 156 17.12 -18.25 12.27
N ASN A 157 16.78 -18.82 13.41
CA ASN A 157 17.74 -19.61 14.16
C ASN A 157 17.95 -20.93 13.43
N GLY A 158 19.05 -21.10 12.71
CA GLY A 158 19.34 -22.31 11.92
C GLY A 158 19.61 -23.59 12.74
N THR A 159 19.34 -23.60 14.04
CA THR A 159 19.53 -24.76 14.94
C THR A 159 18.23 -25.08 15.68
N GLY A 160 18.08 -26.33 16.14
CA GLY A 160 16.88 -26.78 16.85
C GLY A 160 15.68 -26.91 15.91
N THR A 161 14.50 -26.50 16.38
CA THR A 161 13.25 -26.57 15.63
C THR A 161 12.65 -25.19 15.40
N THR A 162 11.87 -25.04 14.34
CA THR A 162 11.09 -23.83 14.04
C THR A 162 9.71 -24.19 13.51
N GLN A 163 8.78 -23.25 13.51
CA GLN A 163 7.51 -23.40 12.80
C GLN A 163 7.60 -22.68 11.46
N PHE A 164 7.45 -23.43 10.36
CA PHE A 164 7.27 -22.84 9.03
C PHE A 164 5.79 -22.85 8.63
N ALA A 165 5.46 -22.08 7.60
CA ALA A 165 4.12 -22.03 7.03
C ALA A 165 4.16 -22.19 5.52
N TRP A 166 3.10 -22.78 4.97
CA TRP A 166 2.91 -22.96 3.53
C TRP A 166 1.52 -22.50 3.10
N ALA A 167 1.37 -22.21 1.81
CA ALA A 167 0.08 -21.94 1.15
C ALA A 167 0.10 -22.44 -0.30
N TYR A 168 -1.05 -22.72 -0.90
CA TYR A 168 -1.15 -22.96 -2.34
C TYR A 168 -2.45 -22.44 -2.93
N GLY A 169 -2.47 -22.22 -4.25
CA GLY A 169 -3.69 -21.91 -4.99
C GLY A 169 -3.85 -22.77 -6.23
N VAL A 170 -5.05 -22.68 -6.81
CA VAL A 170 -5.47 -23.45 -8.00
C VAL A 170 -5.81 -22.55 -9.20
N SER A 171 -5.82 -21.23 -9.01
CA SER A 171 -5.91 -20.28 -10.12
C SER A 171 -4.53 -20.03 -10.72
N GLN A 172 -4.44 -19.97 -12.04
CA GLN A 172 -3.20 -19.60 -12.71
C GLN A 172 -2.70 -18.22 -12.25
N VAL A 173 -1.38 -18.09 -12.14
CA VAL A 173 -0.75 -16.78 -11.98
C VAL A 173 -0.95 -15.96 -13.26
N GLU A 174 -0.90 -14.64 -13.15
CA GLU A 174 -1.16 -13.73 -14.28
C GLU A 174 -0.25 -13.98 -15.49
N ASP A 175 1.06 -14.13 -15.25
CA ASP A 175 2.05 -14.54 -16.26
C ASP A 175 3.04 -15.54 -15.65
N SER A 176 2.95 -16.80 -16.08
CA SER A 176 3.77 -17.88 -15.51
C SER A 176 5.28 -17.71 -15.72
N THR A 177 5.71 -16.87 -16.68
CA THR A 177 7.12 -16.67 -17.01
C THR A 177 7.80 -15.57 -16.19
N ARG A 178 7.00 -14.73 -15.53
CA ARG A 178 7.46 -13.55 -14.80
C ARG A 178 7.45 -13.77 -13.30
N ASN A 179 8.61 -13.67 -12.64
CA ASN A 179 8.70 -13.85 -11.19
C ASN A 179 8.00 -12.75 -10.37
N ASP A 180 7.59 -11.64 -10.98
CA ASP A 180 6.84 -10.55 -10.34
C ASP A 180 5.32 -10.62 -10.57
N SER A 181 4.84 -11.65 -11.28
CA SER A 181 3.42 -11.88 -11.58
C SER A 181 2.51 -11.88 -10.36
N ALA A 182 1.29 -11.36 -10.54
CA ALA A 182 0.25 -11.47 -9.54
C ALA A 182 -0.35 -12.89 -9.51
N PHE A 183 -0.94 -13.23 -8.37
CA PHE A 183 -1.62 -14.50 -8.14
C PHE A 183 -2.79 -14.31 -7.17
N ASN A 184 -3.81 -15.17 -7.29
CA ASN A 184 -4.99 -15.11 -6.42
C ASN A 184 -4.68 -15.62 -5.01
N VAL A 185 -5.59 -15.32 -4.08
CA VAL A 185 -5.53 -15.84 -2.71
C VAL A 185 -5.45 -17.38 -2.68
N HIS A 186 -4.75 -17.93 -1.69
CA HIS A 186 -4.59 -19.37 -1.53
C HIS A 186 -5.93 -20.09 -1.32
N GLN A 187 -6.03 -21.32 -1.82
CA GLN A 187 -7.11 -22.23 -1.49
C GLN A 187 -6.97 -22.80 -0.08
N ALA A 188 -5.74 -23.13 0.32
CA ALA A 188 -5.43 -23.63 1.66
C ALA A 188 -4.02 -23.21 2.10
N TRP A 189 -3.80 -23.26 3.40
CA TRP A 189 -2.55 -22.92 4.07
C TRP A 189 -2.38 -23.79 5.31
N GLY A 190 -1.14 -23.94 5.77
CA GLY A 190 -0.82 -24.76 6.93
C GLY A 190 0.49 -24.35 7.59
N LYS A 191 0.75 -24.92 8.76
CA LYS A 191 2.00 -24.77 9.50
C LYS A 191 2.51 -26.13 9.96
N TRP A 192 3.81 -26.24 10.18
CA TRP A 192 4.42 -27.45 10.72
C TRP A 192 5.68 -27.14 11.53
N THR A 193 6.04 -28.05 12.43
CA THR A 193 7.31 -27.99 13.16
C THR A 193 8.41 -28.65 12.34
N HIS A 194 9.46 -27.89 12.02
CA HIS A 194 10.58 -28.29 11.17
C HIS A 194 11.86 -28.44 12.01
N ASP A 195 12.64 -29.49 11.76
CA ASP A 195 13.96 -29.70 12.35
C ASP A 195 15.05 -29.07 11.48
N LEU A 196 15.60 -27.96 11.96
CA LEU A 196 16.70 -27.24 11.32
C LEU A 196 18.05 -27.87 11.63
N GLY A 197 18.17 -28.60 12.73
CA GLY A 197 19.34 -29.42 13.02
C GLY A 197 19.59 -30.46 11.92
N ALA A 198 18.54 -31.17 11.51
CA ALA A 198 18.55 -32.13 10.42
C ALA A 198 18.73 -31.50 9.03
N ALA A 199 18.41 -30.21 8.88
CA ALA A 199 18.60 -29.49 7.63
C ALA A 199 20.08 -29.12 7.36
N ARG A 200 20.94 -29.12 8.39
CA ARG A 200 22.35 -28.72 8.26
C ARG A 200 23.21 -29.81 7.66
N ILE A 201 23.74 -29.56 6.47
CA ILE A 201 24.53 -30.54 5.72
C ILE A 201 26.01 -30.16 5.65
N ASP A 202 26.86 -31.19 5.56
CA ASP A 202 28.27 -31.01 5.26
C ASP A 202 28.45 -30.66 3.78
N ASN A 203 29.55 -29.96 3.45
CA ASN A 203 29.89 -29.57 2.07
C ASN A 203 28.83 -28.72 1.34
N PHE A 204 27.97 -28.00 2.06
CA PHE A 204 26.87 -27.19 1.52
C PHE A 204 27.30 -26.34 0.30
N ASP A 205 28.34 -25.51 0.45
CA ASP A 205 28.79 -24.61 -0.62
C ASP A 205 29.24 -25.36 -1.88
N SER A 206 29.95 -26.48 -1.69
CA SER A 206 30.42 -27.32 -2.80
C SER A 206 29.25 -28.00 -3.52
N LEU A 207 28.26 -28.47 -2.77
CA LEU A 207 27.05 -29.08 -3.31
C LEU A 207 26.21 -28.05 -4.07
N VAL A 208 26.00 -26.86 -3.50
CA VAL A 208 25.32 -25.74 -4.19
C VAL A 208 26.04 -25.42 -5.49
N LYS A 209 27.35 -25.16 -5.44
CA LYS A 209 28.15 -24.81 -6.62
C LYS A 209 28.07 -25.85 -7.74
N THR A 210 28.08 -27.14 -7.41
CA THR A 210 28.02 -28.25 -8.39
C THR A 210 26.63 -28.41 -9.02
N ASN A 211 25.59 -27.87 -8.38
CA ASN A 211 24.21 -28.02 -8.78
C ASN A 211 23.58 -26.77 -9.41
N LEU A 212 24.28 -25.63 -9.50
CA LEU A 212 23.76 -24.42 -10.14
C LEU A 212 23.39 -24.67 -11.62
N LEU A 213 22.19 -24.24 -12.03
CA LEU A 213 21.70 -24.37 -13.41
C LEU A 213 22.04 -23.19 -14.32
N THR A 214 22.57 -22.09 -13.77
CA THR A 214 22.93 -20.88 -14.53
C THR A 214 24.04 -20.13 -13.78
N ALA A 215 24.99 -19.55 -14.53
CA ALA A 215 25.99 -18.63 -13.98
C ALA A 215 25.30 -17.31 -13.57
N PRO A 216 25.78 -16.61 -12.52
CA PRO A 216 25.18 -15.34 -12.10
C PRO A 216 25.24 -14.33 -13.26
N ALA A 217 24.07 -13.85 -13.70
CA ALA A 217 24.00 -12.68 -14.56
C ALA A 217 24.35 -11.47 -13.71
N VAL A 218 25.43 -10.78 -14.06
CA VAL A 218 25.74 -9.45 -13.53
C VAL A 218 24.54 -8.55 -13.85
N PRO A 219 23.98 -7.80 -12.89
CA PRO A 219 22.97 -6.79 -13.21
C PRO A 219 23.57 -5.83 -14.24
N ALA A 220 22.85 -5.57 -15.33
CA ALA A 220 23.25 -4.51 -16.24
C ALA A 220 23.36 -3.21 -15.42
N ALA A 221 24.57 -2.62 -15.41
CA ALA A 221 24.78 -1.32 -14.81
C ALA A 221 23.81 -0.31 -15.44
N PRO A 222 23.25 0.64 -14.68
CA PRO A 222 22.47 1.72 -15.25
C PRO A 222 23.33 2.48 -16.25
N SER A 223 22.84 2.64 -17.47
CA SER A 223 23.45 3.51 -18.49
C SER A 223 23.29 4.97 -18.07
N THR A 224 24.32 5.53 -17.46
CA THR A 224 24.46 6.98 -17.27
C THR A 224 24.76 7.63 -18.62
N ILE A 225 23.76 8.29 -19.21
CA ILE A 225 23.99 9.24 -20.30
C ILE A 225 24.10 10.63 -19.67
N VAL A 226 25.27 11.25 -19.84
CA VAL A 226 25.55 12.63 -19.45
C VAL A 226 25.23 13.53 -20.63
N THR A 227 24.35 14.52 -20.44
CA THR A 227 24.18 15.63 -21.36
C THR A 227 24.25 16.94 -20.58
N SER A 228 25.23 17.77 -20.94
CA SER A 228 25.46 19.11 -20.39
C SER A 228 24.79 20.16 -21.27
N VAL A 229 23.94 21.04 -20.71
CA VAL A 229 23.56 22.30 -21.35
C VAL A 229 23.38 23.43 -20.33
N VAL A 230 23.80 24.61 -20.78
CA VAL A 230 23.96 25.93 -20.17
C VAL A 230 22.64 26.61 -19.81
N THR A 231 22.66 27.39 -18.71
CA THR A 231 21.55 28.20 -18.18
C THR A 231 21.51 29.62 -18.75
N THR A 232 20.31 30.15 -18.98
CA THR A 232 20.01 31.58 -19.12
C THR A 232 18.85 31.99 -18.19
N PRO A 233 18.73 33.28 -17.78
CA PRO A 233 17.91 33.68 -16.65
C PRO A 233 16.44 33.97 -17.01
N THR A 234 15.60 33.40 -16.16
CA THR A 234 14.24 33.74 -15.71
C THR A 234 13.56 35.03 -16.17
N THR A 235 12.37 34.84 -16.75
CA THR A 235 11.17 35.63 -16.44
C THR A 235 10.05 34.69 -15.98
N LYS A 236 9.32 35.09 -14.94
CA LYS A 236 8.21 34.39 -14.27
C LYS A 236 7.23 33.74 -15.26
N PRO A 237 7.04 32.40 -15.29
CA PRO A 237 6.27 31.80 -16.39
C PRO A 237 4.81 31.52 -16.00
N LEU A 238 3.97 31.60 -17.04
CA LEU A 238 2.79 30.76 -17.25
C LEU A 238 3.12 29.30 -16.85
N ALA A 239 2.12 28.50 -16.44
CA ALA A 239 2.35 27.07 -16.18
C ALA A 239 3.15 26.42 -17.33
N ALA A 240 4.24 25.73 -17.01
CA ALA A 240 5.11 25.16 -18.04
C ALA A 240 4.36 24.11 -18.86
N ALA A 241 4.67 24.04 -20.16
CA ALA A 241 4.04 23.08 -21.06
C ALA A 241 4.30 21.63 -20.61
N ILE A 242 3.29 20.78 -20.79
CA ILE A 242 3.42 19.33 -20.56
C ILE A 242 4.19 18.71 -21.73
N PRO A 243 5.30 17.98 -21.47
CA PRO A 243 6.10 17.39 -22.54
C PRO A 243 5.27 16.37 -23.33
N ALA A 244 5.45 16.28 -24.65
CA ALA A 244 4.74 15.30 -25.47
C ALA A 244 5.17 13.85 -25.17
N SER A 245 6.42 13.66 -24.75
CA SER A 245 6.97 12.37 -24.31
C SER A 245 8.20 12.60 -23.44
N CYS A 246 8.59 11.61 -22.64
CA CYS A 246 9.84 11.62 -21.88
C CYS A 246 10.74 10.45 -22.30
N SER A 247 12.00 10.76 -22.64
CA SER A 247 12.98 9.73 -23.00
C SER A 247 13.20 8.75 -21.84
N GLY A 248 13.23 7.46 -22.14
CA GLY A 248 13.44 6.40 -21.13
C GLY A 248 12.23 6.07 -20.26
N ALA A 249 11.12 6.81 -20.35
CA ALA A 249 9.89 6.50 -19.59
C ALA A 249 9.15 5.25 -20.13
N GLY A 250 9.42 4.87 -21.38
CA GLY A 250 8.73 3.78 -22.07
C GLY A 250 7.26 4.10 -22.35
N SER A 251 6.55 3.14 -22.95
CA SER A 251 5.11 3.27 -23.18
C SER A 251 4.33 3.14 -21.87
N PRO A 252 3.19 3.83 -21.74
CA PRO A 252 2.21 3.54 -20.71
C PRO A 252 1.79 2.07 -20.70
N ALA A 253 1.73 1.47 -19.52
CA ALA A 253 1.17 0.14 -19.31
C ALA A 253 -0.37 0.16 -19.46
N PHE A 254 -0.98 1.31 -19.19
CA PHE A 254 -2.42 1.51 -19.23
C PHE A 254 -2.80 2.65 -20.17
N THR A 255 -3.97 2.54 -20.81
CA THR A 255 -4.55 3.63 -21.59
C THR A 255 -5.38 4.53 -20.69
N GLY A 256 -5.41 5.83 -20.98
CA GLY A 256 -6.21 6.79 -20.23
C GLY A 256 -6.86 7.84 -21.14
N SER A 257 -8.02 8.31 -20.71
CA SER A 257 -8.75 9.41 -21.31
C SER A 257 -8.56 10.68 -20.49
N LEU A 258 -8.53 11.83 -21.16
CA LEU A 258 -8.29 13.12 -20.55
C LEU A 258 -9.50 14.03 -20.74
N ALA A 259 -9.75 14.89 -19.75
CA ALA A 259 -10.67 16.01 -19.90
C ALA A 259 -10.23 16.94 -21.03
N SER A 260 -11.18 17.65 -21.63
CA SER A 260 -10.89 18.60 -22.70
C SER A 260 -9.85 19.64 -22.25
N GLY A 261 -8.84 19.86 -23.10
CA GLY A 261 -7.75 20.78 -22.82
C GLY A 261 -6.72 20.28 -21.79
N TRP A 262 -6.68 18.97 -21.48
CA TRP A 262 -5.65 18.37 -20.65
C TRP A 262 -4.67 17.52 -21.45
N LYS A 263 -3.43 17.45 -20.95
CA LYS A 263 -2.36 16.55 -21.40
C LYS A 263 -1.86 15.73 -20.22
N ALA A 264 -1.47 14.48 -20.48
CA ALA A 264 -0.77 13.63 -19.53
C ALA A 264 0.33 12.84 -20.25
N THR A 265 1.50 12.78 -19.62
CA THR A 265 2.69 12.12 -20.16
C THR A 265 3.34 11.27 -19.09
N LYS A 266 3.64 10.00 -19.40
CA LYS A 266 4.41 9.14 -18.51
C LYS A 266 5.84 9.64 -18.42
N VAL A 267 6.36 9.81 -17.21
CA VAL A 267 7.73 10.28 -16.95
C VAL A 267 8.62 9.21 -16.35
N ALA A 268 8.05 8.17 -15.73
CA ALA A 268 8.77 6.98 -15.28
C ALA A 268 7.83 5.76 -15.17
N GLY A 269 8.40 4.56 -15.22
CA GLY A 269 7.68 3.29 -15.02
C GLY A 269 8.58 2.25 -14.35
N GLY A 270 7.98 1.11 -13.96
CA GLY A 270 8.71 0.04 -13.27
C GLY A 270 8.95 0.30 -11.78
N LEU A 271 8.18 1.22 -11.18
CA LEU A 271 8.26 1.48 -9.74
C LEU A 271 7.49 0.41 -8.96
N THR A 272 7.94 0.13 -7.73
CA THR A 272 7.26 -0.77 -6.80
C THR A 272 6.23 0.02 -6.00
N SER A 273 4.93 -0.15 -6.29
CA SER A 273 3.82 0.51 -5.60
C SER A 273 4.10 1.96 -5.19
N PRO A 274 4.38 2.87 -6.15
CA PRO A 274 4.70 4.27 -5.86
C PRO A 274 3.52 5.02 -5.26
N ARG A 275 3.70 5.60 -4.08
CA ARG A 275 2.70 6.30 -3.28
C ARG A 275 2.96 7.80 -3.30
N SER A 276 3.20 8.42 -2.15
CA SER A 276 3.27 9.88 -2.04
C SER A 276 4.50 10.47 -2.74
N ILE A 277 4.31 11.68 -3.29
CA ILE A 277 5.33 12.47 -3.97
C ILE A 277 5.72 13.64 -3.06
N GLN A 278 7.01 13.93 -2.96
CA GLN A 278 7.55 15.14 -2.33
C GLN A 278 8.63 15.75 -3.22
N PHE A 279 8.49 17.02 -3.60
CA PHE A 279 9.58 17.75 -4.24
C PHE A 279 10.54 18.32 -3.19
N ASP A 280 11.83 18.28 -3.48
CA ASP A 280 12.85 18.93 -2.65
C ASP A 280 13.14 20.38 -3.09
N SER A 281 13.99 21.07 -2.34
CA SER A 281 14.36 22.47 -2.60
C SER A 281 15.17 22.69 -3.87
N ALA A 282 15.73 21.63 -4.48
CA ALA A 282 16.42 21.67 -5.76
C ALA A 282 15.50 21.26 -6.94
N GLY A 283 14.21 20.99 -6.67
CA GLY A 283 13.23 20.59 -7.67
C GLY A 283 13.30 19.11 -8.06
N ASN A 284 14.05 18.29 -7.32
CA ASN A 284 14.04 16.85 -7.51
C ASN A 284 12.79 16.25 -6.88
N MET A 285 12.33 15.13 -7.44
CA MET A 285 11.15 14.43 -6.95
C MET A 285 11.56 13.22 -6.11
N LEU A 286 10.99 13.13 -4.91
CA LEU A 286 11.08 11.99 -4.02
C LEU A 286 9.77 11.21 -4.06
N VAL A 287 9.85 9.89 -4.20
CA VAL A 287 8.66 9.03 -4.28
C VAL A 287 8.80 7.90 -3.27
N VAL A 288 7.79 7.74 -2.41
CA VAL A 288 7.70 6.56 -1.54
C VAL A 288 7.30 5.37 -2.40
N GLN A 289 8.16 4.36 -2.47
CA GLN A 289 7.85 3.05 -3.06
C GLN A 289 7.50 2.10 -1.92
N SER A 290 6.21 1.83 -1.74
CA SER A 290 5.70 1.07 -0.59
C SER A 290 6.35 -0.31 -0.54
N GLY A 291 6.95 -0.66 0.59
CA GLY A 291 7.64 -1.94 0.74
C GLY A 291 9.11 -1.94 0.31
N LYS A 292 9.61 -0.82 -0.23
CA LYS A 292 10.97 -0.72 -0.81
C LYS A 292 11.78 0.42 -0.20
N GLY A 293 11.22 1.61 -0.11
CA GLY A 293 11.91 2.79 0.44
C GLY A 293 11.52 4.08 -0.27
N ILE A 294 12.46 5.01 -0.42
CA ILE A 294 12.24 6.29 -1.11
C ILE A 294 13.15 6.35 -2.33
N SER A 295 12.59 6.52 -3.52
CA SER A 295 13.36 6.82 -4.72
C SER A 295 13.52 8.32 -4.92
N TYR A 296 14.67 8.70 -5.45
CA TYR A 296 15.03 10.06 -5.85
C TYR A 296 15.06 10.13 -7.38
N HIS A 297 14.39 11.12 -7.94
CA HIS A 297 14.31 11.39 -9.37
C HIS A 297 14.78 12.82 -9.61
N LYS A 298 15.93 12.97 -10.27
CA LYS A 298 16.39 14.27 -10.75
C LYS A 298 15.48 14.70 -11.89
N MET A 299 14.91 15.89 -11.80
CA MET A 299 13.97 16.39 -12.80
C MET A 299 14.68 17.29 -13.82
N GLY A 300 14.36 17.11 -15.09
CA GLY A 300 14.72 18.03 -16.17
C GLY A 300 13.83 19.26 -16.18
N THR A 301 14.29 20.33 -16.84
CA THR A 301 13.50 21.57 -17.00
C THR A 301 12.23 21.33 -17.82
N ASP A 302 12.26 20.35 -18.72
CA ASP A 302 11.14 19.85 -19.52
C ASP A 302 10.08 19.08 -18.71
N GLY A 303 10.37 18.75 -17.45
CA GLY A 303 9.47 18.02 -16.55
C GLY A 303 9.59 16.50 -16.63
N CYS A 304 10.55 16.01 -17.40
CA CYS A 304 10.90 14.60 -17.47
C CYS A 304 11.91 14.21 -16.39
N VAL A 305 11.98 12.90 -16.08
CA VAL A 305 13.02 12.37 -15.19
C VAL A 305 14.34 12.29 -15.95
N ALA A 306 15.37 12.96 -15.44
CA ALA A 306 16.71 12.94 -16.01
C ALA A 306 17.54 11.76 -15.48
N SER A 307 17.40 11.41 -14.20
CA SER A 307 18.07 10.26 -13.61
C SER A 307 17.35 9.80 -12.34
N THR A 308 17.43 8.50 -12.02
CA THR A 308 16.82 7.92 -10.80
C THR A 308 17.86 7.18 -9.97
N LYS A 309 17.71 7.24 -8.64
CA LYS A 309 18.40 6.34 -7.70
C LYS A 309 17.48 6.03 -6.51
N MET A 310 17.78 4.98 -5.75
CA MET A 310 17.19 4.85 -4.41
C MET A 310 17.87 5.85 -3.48
N LEU A 311 17.09 6.72 -2.84
CA LEU A 311 17.59 7.64 -1.82
C LEU A 311 17.92 6.88 -0.54
N LEU A 312 16.99 6.01 -0.13
CA LEU A 312 17.16 5.07 0.97
C LEU A 312 16.31 3.84 0.75
N SER A 313 16.82 2.69 1.21
CA SER A 313 16.10 1.42 1.22
C SER A 313 15.63 1.15 2.64
N GLN A 314 14.32 1.10 2.83
CA GLN A 314 13.70 0.78 4.11
C GLN A 314 12.30 0.21 3.84
N ASN A 315 12.19 -1.12 3.91
CA ASN A 315 11.03 -1.84 3.42
C ASN A 315 9.76 -1.61 4.25
N ASN A 316 9.86 -1.08 5.47
CA ASN A 316 8.67 -0.80 6.26
C ASN A 316 7.97 0.54 5.92
N LEU A 317 8.55 1.38 5.07
CA LEU A 317 7.91 2.60 4.58
C LEU A 317 6.81 2.26 3.57
N ASN A 318 5.66 2.94 3.69
CA ASN A 318 4.48 2.57 2.91
C ASN A 318 3.70 3.73 2.26
N HIS A 319 3.77 4.97 2.76
CA HIS A 319 2.98 6.05 2.18
C HIS A 319 3.49 7.44 2.57
N GLY A 320 3.44 7.80 3.86
CA GLY A 320 3.69 9.16 4.31
C GLY A 320 5.11 9.64 4.04
N ILE A 321 5.21 10.86 3.49
CA ILE A 321 6.45 11.61 3.25
C ILE A 321 6.15 13.10 3.43
N ALA A 322 7.07 13.83 4.02
CA ALA A 322 7.00 15.29 4.12
C ALA A 322 8.41 15.87 4.20
N MET A 323 8.58 17.13 3.86
CA MET A 323 9.84 17.85 3.95
C MET A 323 9.70 19.05 4.90
N SER A 324 10.72 19.33 5.70
CA SER A 324 10.79 20.59 6.44
C SER A 324 10.81 21.79 5.47
N PRO A 325 10.26 22.96 5.85
CA PRO A 325 10.17 24.09 4.91
C PRO A 325 11.53 24.67 4.49
N ASP A 326 12.59 24.44 5.26
CA ASP A 326 13.97 24.79 4.87
C ASP A 326 14.64 23.75 3.96
N GLY A 327 13.96 22.64 3.66
CA GLY A 327 14.43 21.57 2.79
C GLY A 327 15.55 20.71 3.39
N LYS A 328 15.79 20.80 4.71
CA LYS A 328 16.93 20.14 5.38
C LYS A 328 16.56 18.90 6.17
N THR A 329 15.28 18.57 6.30
CA THR A 329 14.84 17.38 7.03
C THR A 329 13.73 16.69 6.25
N LEU A 330 13.98 15.42 5.90
CA LEU A 330 13.00 14.55 5.29
C LEU A 330 12.31 13.74 6.37
N TYR A 331 10.99 13.62 6.29
CA TYR A 331 10.17 12.79 7.16
C TYR A 331 9.49 11.71 6.33
N ALA A 332 9.39 10.51 6.89
CA ALA A 332 8.61 9.42 6.29
C ALA A 332 8.07 8.48 7.37
N SER A 333 7.03 7.73 7.03
CA SER A 333 6.33 6.87 7.98
C SER A 333 6.25 5.41 7.54
N SER A 334 6.39 4.50 8.50
CA SER A 334 5.86 3.14 8.41
C SER A 334 4.41 3.10 8.94
N MET A 335 3.85 1.89 9.03
CA MET A 335 2.58 1.64 9.73
C MET A 335 2.63 2.00 11.22
N THR A 336 3.78 1.81 11.87
CA THR A 336 3.91 1.84 13.34
C THR A 336 4.73 3.03 13.84
N GLN A 337 5.53 3.64 12.97
CA GLN A 337 6.48 4.69 13.34
C GLN A 337 6.58 5.81 12.28
N ALA A 338 6.98 6.99 12.72
CA ALA A 338 7.44 8.06 11.84
C ALA A 338 8.90 8.39 12.15
N TYR A 339 9.65 8.69 11.10
CA TYR A 339 11.09 8.90 11.14
C TYR A 339 11.45 10.27 10.54
N SER A 340 12.65 10.72 10.86
CA SER A 340 13.28 11.90 10.27
C SER A 340 14.72 11.60 9.85
N TRP A 341 15.20 12.30 8.83
CA TRP A 341 16.58 12.29 8.37
C TRP A 341 17.02 13.70 8.03
N PRO A 342 18.24 14.13 8.42
CA PRO A 342 18.89 15.26 7.75
C PRO A 342 18.91 15.00 6.23
N TYR A 343 18.58 15.99 5.43
CA TYR A 343 18.49 15.86 3.98
C TYR A 343 19.34 16.93 3.29
N ASP A 344 20.09 16.50 2.28
CA ASP A 344 20.85 17.38 1.39
C ASP A 344 20.29 17.24 -0.03
N ALA A 345 19.59 18.27 -0.49
CA ALA A 345 18.98 18.33 -1.82
C ALA A 345 20.00 18.43 -2.95
N ALA A 346 21.16 19.04 -2.69
CA ALA A 346 22.21 19.19 -3.71
C ALA A 346 22.93 17.86 -3.95
N ALA A 347 23.20 17.11 -2.88
CA ALA A 347 23.80 15.77 -2.96
C ALA A 347 22.75 14.68 -3.27
N GLY A 348 21.47 14.94 -2.97
CA GLY A 348 20.41 13.95 -3.01
C GLY A 348 20.70 12.80 -2.03
N THR A 349 21.00 13.12 -0.77
CA THR A 349 21.39 12.15 0.27
C THR A 349 20.68 12.42 1.59
N VAL A 350 20.53 11.37 2.39
CA VAL A 350 20.02 11.45 3.77
C VAL A 350 21.13 11.15 4.79
N GLY A 351 21.07 11.80 5.95
CA GLY A 351 21.95 11.56 7.09
C GLY A 351 21.44 10.44 8.01
N THR A 352 21.84 10.48 9.28
CA THR A 352 21.41 9.49 10.28
C THR A 352 19.92 9.63 10.60
N ARG A 353 19.22 8.50 10.59
CA ARG A 353 17.79 8.42 10.96
C ARG A 353 17.56 8.73 12.44
N ALA A 354 16.46 9.39 12.76
CA ALA A 354 15.86 9.41 14.09
C ALA A 354 14.38 8.98 14.04
N THR A 355 13.93 8.22 15.03
CA THR A 355 12.51 7.91 15.23
C THR A 355 11.86 9.06 15.99
N ILE A 356 10.80 9.64 15.42
CA ILE A 356 10.12 10.82 15.97
C ILE A 356 8.73 10.51 16.53
N ILE A 357 8.09 9.44 16.06
CA ILE A 357 6.79 8.96 16.55
C ILE A 357 6.81 7.43 16.57
N THR A 358 6.28 6.84 17.64
CA THR A 358 6.07 5.39 17.83
C THR A 358 4.64 5.12 18.30
N GLY A 359 4.29 3.87 18.57
CA GLY A 359 3.01 3.51 19.21
C GLY A 359 1.79 3.71 18.31
N MET A 360 1.98 3.84 17.00
CA MET A 360 0.87 3.72 16.05
C MET A 360 0.48 2.25 15.93
N TYR A 361 -0.83 1.98 15.86
CA TYR A 361 -1.36 0.62 15.94
C TYR A 361 -0.77 -0.28 14.85
N ASN A 362 -0.31 -1.46 15.27
CA ASN A 362 0.24 -2.47 14.40
C ASN A 362 -0.87 -3.38 13.88
N GLY A 363 -1.08 -3.42 12.57
CA GLY A 363 -2.04 -4.28 11.88
C GLY A 363 -3.37 -3.60 11.55
N GLY A 364 -4.36 -4.43 11.20
CA GLY A 364 -5.66 -3.97 10.65
C GLY A 364 -5.61 -3.69 9.15
N SER A 365 -6.68 -3.08 8.63
CA SER A 365 -6.81 -2.83 7.18
C SER A 365 -6.25 -1.46 6.73
N HIS A 366 -6.12 -0.48 7.63
CA HIS A 366 -5.63 0.87 7.29
C HIS A 366 -4.21 1.11 7.81
N LEU A 367 -3.24 0.94 6.92
CA LEU A 367 -1.83 0.83 7.29
C LEU A 367 -1.01 2.08 7.03
N THR A 368 -1.54 3.03 6.26
CA THR A 368 -0.87 4.27 5.89
C THR A 368 -0.89 5.28 7.03
N ARG A 369 0.17 6.09 7.13
CA ARG A 369 0.27 7.21 8.08
C ARG A 369 0.65 8.47 7.31
N THR A 370 -0.33 9.17 6.77
CA THR A 370 -0.06 10.36 5.94
C THR A 370 0.58 11.45 6.79
N LEU A 371 1.63 12.07 6.25
CA LEU A 371 2.38 13.15 6.89
C LEU A 371 2.12 14.45 6.15
N ALA A 372 1.94 15.55 6.88
CA ALA A 372 1.93 16.89 6.31
C ALA A 372 2.55 17.89 7.28
N ILE A 373 3.37 18.82 6.79
CA ILE A 373 3.90 19.92 7.60
C ILE A 373 2.98 21.12 7.45
N ALA A 374 2.60 21.74 8.56
CA ALA A 374 1.78 22.95 8.56
C ALA A 374 2.55 24.12 7.90
N PRO A 375 2.08 24.70 6.78
CA PRO A 375 2.84 25.72 6.05
C PRO A 375 3.09 27.00 6.87
N GLN A 376 2.16 27.35 7.76
CA GLN A 376 2.22 28.49 8.66
C GLN A 376 3.05 28.25 9.93
N SER A 377 3.44 27.01 10.20
CA SER A 377 4.12 26.62 11.45
C SER A 377 5.04 25.43 11.17
N PRO A 378 6.29 25.70 10.75
CA PRO A 378 7.18 24.70 10.12
C PRO A 378 7.59 23.55 11.04
N ASN A 379 7.34 23.66 12.34
CA ASN A 379 7.59 22.62 13.34
C ASN A 379 6.38 21.71 13.61
N LEU A 380 5.20 22.00 13.08
CA LEU A 380 4.02 21.18 13.33
C LEU A 380 3.87 20.11 12.26
N LEU A 381 4.01 18.85 12.68
CA LEU A 381 3.77 17.67 11.87
C LEU A 381 2.36 17.13 12.13
N VAL A 382 1.54 17.13 11.08
CA VAL A 382 0.23 16.50 11.05
C VAL A 382 0.40 15.05 10.62
N VAL A 383 -0.23 14.14 11.34
CA VAL A 383 -0.20 12.69 11.08
C VAL A 383 -1.62 12.14 11.09
N SER A 384 -2.02 11.48 10.00
CA SER A 384 -3.27 10.75 9.90
C SER A 384 -3.09 9.28 10.30
N HIS A 385 -4.06 8.72 11.02
CA HIS A 385 -4.10 7.31 11.38
C HIS A 385 -5.52 6.74 11.23
N GLY A 386 -5.71 5.83 10.27
CA GLY A 386 -7.01 5.18 10.02
C GLY A 386 -7.43 4.15 11.09
N SER A 387 -8.64 3.60 10.95
CA SER A 387 -9.21 2.55 11.81
C SER A 387 -8.52 1.20 11.61
N ASN A 388 -8.63 0.27 12.58
CA ASN A 388 -8.07 -1.07 12.41
C ASN A 388 -9.01 -2.06 11.70
N ALA A 389 -10.27 -1.70 11.50
CA ALA A 389 -11.32 -2.52 10.89
C ALA A 389 -12.28 -1.66 10.08
N ASN A 390 -13.20 -2.30 9.34
CA ASN A 390 -14.25 -1.58 8.63
C ASN A 390 -15.08 -0.71 9.59
N ILE A 391 -15.57 -1.32 10.68
CA ILE A 391 -16.22 -0.65 11.82
C ILE A 391 -15.41 -0.94 13.09
N ASP A 392 -14.57 0.00 13.50
CA ASP A 392 -13.72 -0.02 14.69
C ASP A 392 -14.44 0.75 15.81
N THR A 393 -15.32 0.07 16.53
CA THR A 393 -16.20 0.69 17.53
C THR A 393 -15.45 1.45 18.63
N ALA A 394 -14.21 1.05 18.94
CA ALA A 394 -13.37 1.71 19.95
C ALA A 394 -13.00 3.15 19.57
N THR A 395 -13.01 3.51 18.28
CA THR A 395 -12.65 4.88 17.85
C THR A 395 -13.73 5.92 18.09
N GLY A 396 -14.88 5.52 18.64
CA GLY A 396 -15.81 6.46 19.26
C GLY A 396 -15.18 7.24 20.42
N ASP A 397 -14.10 6.71 21.01
CA ASP A 397 -13.22 7.40 21.97
C ASP A 397 -11.90 7.79 21.29
N SER A 398 -11.55 9.08 21.33
CA SER A 398 -10.30 9.59 20.76
C SER A 398 -9.05 9.04 21.46
N LYS A 399 -9.16 8.56 22.71
CA LYS A 399 -8.06 7.90 23.45
C LYS A 399 -7.60 6.60 22.81
N THR A 400 -8.41 6.01 21.94
CA THR A 400 -8.04 4.81 21.17
C THR A 400 -6.89 5.08 20.19
N GLY A 401 -6.71 6.33 19.77
CA GLY A 401 -5.59 6.72 18.89
C GLY A 401 -5.67 6.17 17.46
N ARG A 402 -6.88 5.87 16.96
CA ARG A 402 -7.17 5.42 15.59
C ARG A 402 -8.39 6.13 15.03
N ALA A 403 -8.54 6.14 13.70
CA ALA A 403 -9.52 6.94 12.97
C ALA A 403 -9.46 8.43 13.37
N ILE A 404 -8.24 8.97 13.36
CA ILE A 404 -7.89 10.23 14.02
C ILE A 404 -6.71 10.91 13.33
N ILE A 405 -6.71 12.24 13.35
CA ILE A 405 -5.59 13.07 12.90
C ILE A 405 -5.01 13.81 14.11
N LYS A 406 -3.69 13.75 14.26
CA LYS A 406 -2.97 14.39 15.38
C LYS A 406 -1.86 15.30 14.86
N VAL A 407 -1.49 16.28 15.69
CA VAL A 407 -0.42 17.24 15.42
C VAL A 407 0.65 17.11 16.49
N PHE A 408 1.91 17.08 16.06
CA PHE A 408 3.09 16.92 16.90
C PHE A 408 4.07 18.08 16.69
N ASP A 409 4.62 18.62 17.78
CA ASP A 409 5.66 19.65 17.71
C ASP A 409 7.03 19.00 17.54
N LEU A 410 7.63 19.18 16.37
CA LEU A 410 8.94 18.66 16.00
C LEU A 410 10.10 19.31 16.77
N LYS A 411 9.90 20.46 17.42
CA LYS A 411 10.92 21.08 18.29
C LYS A 411 11.03 20.41 19.66
N ALA A 412 9.99 19.67 20.07
CA ALA A 412 9.87 19.08 21.39
C ALA A 412 9.85 17.54 21.35
N VAL A 413 10.37 16.93 20.28
CA VAL A 413 10.42 15.46 20.14
C VAL A 413 11.22 14.88 21.31
N PRO A 414 10.59 14.03 22.16
CA PRO A 414 11.30 13.41 23.27
C PRO A 414 12.29 12.35 22.77
N SER A 415 13.22 11.95 23.62
CA SER A 415 14.11 10.82 23.32
C SER A 415 13.29 9.57 23.02
N GLY A 416 13.51 8.95 21.85
CA GLY A 416 12.73 7.79 21.38
C GLY A 416 11.45 8.15 20.61
N GLY A 417 11.13 9.44 20.47
CA GLY A 417 9.95 9.92 19.75
C GLY A 417 8.69 9.95 20.60
N TYR A 418 7.68 10.68 20.13
CA TYR A 418 6.36 10.70 20.77
C TYR A 418 5.69 9.33 20.68
N ASN A 419 5.00 8.91 21.73
CA ASN A 419 4.01 7.84 21.59
C ASN A 419 2.74 8.43 20.95
N TYR A 420 2.28 7.91 19.81
CA TYR A 420 1.16 8.49 19.04
C TYR A 420 -0.13 8.59 19.83
N VAL A 421 -0.46 7.58 20.64
CA VAL A 421 -1.71 7.54 21.42
C VAL A 421 -1.73 8.65 22.47
N SER A 422 -0.63 8.82 23.21
CA SER A 422 -0.55 9.72 24.37
C SER A 422 0.06 11.10 24.08
N GLY A 423 0.86 11.25 23.04
CA GLY A 423 1.53 12.50 22.65
C GLY A 423 0.80 13.27 21.56
N GLY A 424 1.18 14.52 21.31
CA GLY A 424 0.52 15.40 20.33
C GLY A 424 -0.91 15.78 20.72
N TYR A 425 -1.50 16.73 20.00
CA TYR A 425 -2.90 17.14 20.18
C TYR A 425 -3.75 16.77 18.97
N LEU A 426 -5.08 16.79 19.13
CA LEU A 426 -6.00 16.41 18.07
C LEU A 426 -6.15 17.51 17.01
N ALA A 427 -6.16 17.11 15.74
CA ALA A 427 -6.72 17.92 14.66
C ALA A 427 -8.16 17.52 14.32
N GLY A 428 -8.62 16.36 14.79
CA GLY A 428 -9.96 15.84 14.59
C GLY A 428 -9.98 14.33 14.80
N TYR A 429 -11.12 13.77 15.18
CA TYR A 429 -11.27 12.30 15.34
C TYR A 429 -12.61 11.81 14.82
N GLY A 430 -12.76 10.49 14.67
CA GLY A 430 -13.93 9.90 14.02
C GLY A 430 -13.87 10.06 12.50
N GLN A 431 -12.65 9.92 11.96
CA GLN A 431 -12.38 9.92 10.52
C GLN A 431 -11.83 8.54 10.13
N ARG A 432 -12.64 7.69 9.49
CA ARG A 432 -12.37 6.25 9.29
C ARG A 432 -10.96 6.01 8.74
N ASN A 433 -10.64 6.66 7.62
CA ASN A 433 -9.34 6.59 6.99
C ASN A 433 -9.12 7.81 6.07
N GLU A 434 -8.71 8.93 6.68
CA GLU A 434 -8.41 10.18 5.99
C GLU A 434 -6.98 10.13 5.40
N VAL A 435 -6.80 9.44 4.28
CA VAL A 435 -5.47 9.24 3.69
C VAL A 435 -4.98 10.50 3.00
N GLY A 436 -5.82 11.15 2.19
CA GLY A 436 -5.42 12.38 1.52
C GLY A 436 -5.57 13.59 2.43
N MET A 437 -4.50 14.38 2.55
CA MET A 437 -4.47 15.62 3.32
C MET A 437 -3.77 16.71 2.52
N CYS A 438 -4.33 17.92 2.53
CA CYS A 438 -3.75 19.07 1.85
C CYS A 438 -4.13 20.37 2.54
N PHE A 439 -3.26 21.38 2.42
CA PHE A 439 -3.53 22.73 2.93
C PHE A 439 -4.02 23.63 1.80
N ASP A 440 -4.99 24.48 2.12
CA ASP A 440 -5.36 25.60 1.24
C ASP A 440 -4.41 26.79 1.43
N LYS A 441 -4.63 27.86 0.65
CA LYS A 441 -3.84 29.11 0.68
C LYS A 441 -3.99 29.89 2.00
N ASN A 442 -5.03 29.62 2.78
CA ASN A 442 -5.20 30.16 4.14
C ASN A 442 -4.49 29.29 5.19
N ASN A 443 -3.79 28.24 4.76
CA ASN A 443 -3.12 27.25 5.60
C ASN A 443 -4.09 26.44 6.47
N MET A 444 -5.33 26.28 6.02
CA MET A 444 -6.30 25.40 6.67
C MET A 444 -6.15 23.99 6.13
N LEU A 445 -6.19 23.00 7.02
CA LEU A 445 -6.11 21.60 6.65
C LEU A 445 -7.45 21.11 6.10
N TRP A 446 -7.37 20.40 4.99
CA TRP A 446 -8.45 19.66 4.36
C TRP A 446 -8.06 18.19 4.26
N GLY A 447 -9.07 17.33 4.28
CA GLY A 447 -8.90 15.90 4.13
C GLY A 447 -9.88 15.31 3.12
N VAL A 448 -9.50 14.15 2.57
CA VAL A 448 -10.41 13.27 1.84
C VAL A 448 -10.47 11.89 2.49
N GLU A 449 -11.67 11.41 2.77
CA GLU A 449 -11.92 10.19 3.56
C GLU A 449 -12.31 9.00 2.69
N ASN A 450 -11.77 7.83 3.02
CA ASN A 450 -12.31 6.54 2.61
C ASN A 450 -13.33 6.07 3.66
N SER A 451 -14.61 6.09 3.28
CA SER A 451 -15.76 5.73 4.10
C SER A 451 -15.90 4.21 4.25
N GLY A 452 -17.02 3.73 4.78
CA GLY A 452 -17.19 2.33 5.15
C GLY A 452 -17.63 1.37 4.04
N ASP A 453 -17.38 0.08 4.26
CA ASP A 453 -17.64 -1.04 3.34
C ASP A 453 -18.86 -1.88 3.79
N ASP A 454 -19.53 -2.60 2.89
CA ASP A 454 -20.58 -3.60 3.18
C ASP A 454 -21.79 -3.09 3.99
N PHE A 455 -22.21 -1.86 3.70
CA PHE A 455 -23.24 -1.18 4.47
C PHE A 455 -24.64 -1.75 4.25
N LYS A 456 -25.31 -2.02 5.37
CA LYS A 456 -26.75 -2.30 5.44
C LYS A 456 -27.43 -1.27 6.33
N ARG A 457 -28.62 -0.83 5.94
CA ARG A 457 -29.53 -0.06 6.79
C ARG A 457 -30.49 -1.04 7.48
N THR A 458 -30.36 -1.17 8.80
CA THR A 458 -31.18 -2.07 9.61
C THR A 458 -32.15 -1.29 10.47
N VAL A 459 -33.45 -1.39 10.18
CA VAL A 459 -34.52 -0.69 10.90
C VAL A 459 -35.63 -1.68 11.23
N ASN A 460 -36.10 -1.66 12.48
CA ASN A 460 -37.12 -2.60 12.98
C ASN A 460 -36.77 -4.08 12.70
N GLY A 461 -35.49 -4.43 12.81
CA GLY A 461 -34.96 -5.79 12.57
C GLY A 461 -34.84 -6.18 11.10
N GLN A 462 -35.18 -5.30 10.15
CA GLN A 462 -35.05 -5.56 8.71
C GLN A 462 -33.81 -4.88 8.16
N ALA A 463 -32.88 -5.66 7.62
CA ALA A 463 -31.64 -5.17 7.03
C ALA A 463 -31.77 -5.06 5.50
N LYS A 464 -31.62 -3.85 4.96
CA LYS A 464 -31.52 -3.59 3.53
C LYS A 464 -30.08 -3.28 3.16
N ASP A 465 -29.55 -3.99 2.17
CA ASP A 465 -28.26 -3.67 1.58
C ASP A 465 -28.33 -2.33 0.83
N ILE A 466 -27.41 -1.42 1.16
CA ILE A 466 -27.27 -0.10 0.55
C ILE A 466 -25.85 0.16 0.06
N HIS A 467 -24.94 -0.83 0.15
CA HIS A 467 -23.51 -0.59 -0.03
C HIS A 467 -23.17 -0.08 -1.43
N GLN A 468 -23.86 -0.54 -2.48
CA GLN A 468 -23.49 -0.23 -3.87
C GLN A 468 -23.37 1.28 -4.15
N ASN A 469 -24.15 2.12 -3.47
CA ASN A 469 -24.14 3.56 -3.65
C ASN A 469 -24.16 4.34 -2.33
N ASN A 470 -23.81 3.70 -1.22
CA ASN A 470 -23.62 4.35 0.08
C ASN A 470 -22.58 3.58 0.93
N PRO A 471 -21.92 4.24 1.89
CA PRO A 471 -21.92 5.69 2.12
C PRO A 471 -21.10 6.44 1.06
N GLY A 472 -21.31 7.75 0.98
CA GLY A 472 -20.41 8.62 0.22
C GLY A 472 -19.02 8.67 0.85
N GLU A 473 -18.02 8.78 -0.03
CA GLU A 473 -16.68 9.26 0.32
C GLU A 473 -16.79 10.76 0.68
N LYS A 474 -15.80 11.39 1.31
CA LYS A 474 -15.99 12.75 1.88
C LYS A 474 -14.81 13.68 1.67
N ILE A 475 -15.10 14.99 1.63
CA ILE A 475 -14.13 16.06 1.85
C ILE A 475 -14.41 16.69 3.22
N HIS A 476 -13.44 16.64 4.13
CA HIS A 476 -13.51 17.30 5.43
C HIS A 476 -12.74 18.61 5.46
N TYR A 477 -13.33 19.63 6.09
CA TYR A 477 -12.59 20.81 6.57
C TYR A 477 -12.13 20.54 7.99
N ILE A 478 -10.82 20.49 8.19
CA ILE A 478 -10.20 20.20 9.48
C ILE A 478 -9.76 21.51 10.16
N GLY A 479 -9.31 22.48 9.36
CA GLY A 479 -9.08 23.86 9.79
C GLY A 479 -7.65 24.14 10.26
N ASP A 480 -7.52 25.12 11.16
CA ASP A 480 -6.25 25.64 11.64
C ASP A 480 -5.57 24.65 12.60
N VAL A 481 -4.59 23.90 12.09
CA VAL A 481 -3.85 22.89 12.86
C VAL A 481 -2.89 23.48 13.87
N THR A 482 -2.72 24.80 13.95
CA THR A 482 -1.93 25.43 15.03
C THR A 482 -2.65 25.40 16.38
N LYS A 483 -3.92 24.99 16.38
CA LYS A 483 -4.77 24.88 17.56
C LYS A 483 -5.35 23.47 17.68
N PRO A 484 -5.57 22.97 18.90
CA PRO A 484 -6.30 21.73 19.09
C PRO A 484 -7.73 21.79 18.54
N ASN A 485 -8.13 20.76 17.81
CA ASN A 485 -9.49 20.52 17.36
C ASN A 485 -9.95 19.15 17.88
N ASN A 486 -10.82 19.18 18.91
CA ASN A 486 -11.36 17.98 19.54
C ASN A 486 -12.71 17.56 18.94
N ASN A 487 -13.07 18.07 17.76
CA ASN A 487 -14.35 17.75 17.14
C ASN A 487 -14.38 16.32 16.60
N TRP A 488 -15.57 15.73 16.66
CA TRP A 488 -15.86 14.40 16.14
C TRP A 488 -16.48 14.48 14.74
N TYR A 489 -15.97 13.71 13.79
CA TYR A 489 -16.39 13.70 12.38
C TYR A 489 -17.32 12.52 12.02
N GLY A 490 -17.74 11.75 13.03
CA GLY A 490 -18.89 10.85 12.93
C GLY A 490 -18.57 9.34 12.91
N TYR A 491 -17.41 8.91 12.43
CA TYR A 491 -17.03 7.49 12.50
C TYR A 491 -16.82 7.07 13.98
N PRO A 492 -17.27 5.88 14.43
CA PRO A 492 -17.73 4.72 13.65
C PRO A 492 -19.25 4.60 13.49
N SER A 493 -20.03 5.65 13.80
CA SER A 493 -21.48 5.52 13.92
C SER A 493 -22.27 6.33 12.87
N CYS A 494 -21.73 7.44 12.40
CA CYS A 494 -22.38 8.38 11.49
C CYS A 494 -21.69 8.37 10.12
N PHE A 495 -22.47 8.10 9.07
CA PHE A 495 -21.99 8.02 7.70
C PHE A 495 -22.84 8.92 6.79
N THR A 496 -22.31 9.28 5.64
CA THR A 496 -22.92 10.30 4.79
C THR A 496 -23.67 9.67 3.63
N VAL A 497 -24.91 10.10 3.42
CA VAL A 497 -25.77 9.64 2.32
C VAL A 497 -25.24 10.15 0.99
N TRP A 498 -25.13 9.25 0.01
CA TRP A 498 -24.89 9.57 -1.40
C TRP A 498 -26.10 9.24 -2.28
N GLN A 499 -26.76 8.10 -2.07
CA GLN A 499 -27.95 7.69 -2.82
C GLN A 499 -29.18 7.61 -1.89
N PRO A 500 -29.97 8.69 -1.75
CA PRO A 500 -31.10 8.73 -0.82
C PRO A 500 -32.18 7.70 -1.09
N SER A 501 -32.40 7.31 -2.36
CA SER A 501 -33.42 6.33 -2.73
C SER A 501 -33.16 4.92 -2.18
N ASP A 502 -31.96 4.65 -1.67
CA ASP A 502 -31.63 3.36 -1.08
C ASP A 502 -32.26 3.20 0.32
N PHE A 503 -32.70 4.29 0.94
CA PHE A 503 -33.35 4.31 2.25
C PHE A 503 -34.88 4.31 2.11
N THR A 504 -35.56 3.46 2.89
CA THR A 504 -37.04 3.32 2.82
C THR A 504 -37.74 3.76 4.09
N ASP A 505 -36.99 3.98 5.17
CA ASP A 505 -37.49 4.29 6.50
C ASP A 505 -37.56 5.81 6.78
N LYS A 506 -36.74 6.60 6.10
CA LYS A 506 -36.68 8.07 6.22
C LYS A 506 -36.29 8.67 4.87
N THR A 507 -36.81 9.86 4.56
CA THR A 507 -36.37 10.62 3.39
C THR A 507 -35.09 11.37 3.72
N PHE A 508 -34.01 11.03 2.99
CA PHE A 508 -32.73 11.71 3.09
C PHE A 508 -32.46 12.61 1.88
N LYS A 509 -31.46 13.48 2.03
CA LYS A 509 -30.77 14.19 0.94
C LYS A 509 -29.32 13.74 0.88
N VAL A 510 -28.70 13.94 -0.28
CA VAL A 510 -27.25 13.79 -0.45
C VAL A 510 -26.54 14.69 0.57
N GLY A 511 -25.58 14.14 1.31
CA GLY A 511 -24.86 14.85 2.36
C GLY A 511 -25.46 14.71 3.77
N ASP A 512 -26.69 14.21 3.92
CA ASP A 512 -27.25 13.94 5.25
C ASP A 512 -26.48 12.81 5.96
N PHE A 513 -26.52 12.81 7.29
CA PHE A 513 -26.02 11.69 8.08
C PHE A 513 -27.05 10.55 8.17
N PHE A 514 -26.55 9.31 8.18
CA PHE A 514 -27.30 8.13 8.57
C PHE A 514 -26.46 7.23 9.49
N VAL A 515 -27.15 6.47 10.35
CA VAL A 515 -26.60 5.41 11.20
C VAL A 515 -26.93 4.05 10.59
N PRO A 516 -26.01 3.07 10.49
CA PRO A 516 -26.34 1.78 9.86
C PRO A 516 -27.47 1.02 10.56
N SER A 517 -27.55 1.14 11.89
CA SER A 517 -28.58 0.50 12.72
C SER A 517 -29.05 1.47 13.81
N PRO A 518 -29.92 2.44 13.48
CA PRO A 518 -30.37 3.45 14.43
C PRO A 518 -31.22 2.82 15.54
N ASN A 519 -31.12 3.37 16.74
CA ASN A 519 -31.95 2.99 17.88
C ASN A 519 -32.40 4.24 18.65
N THR A 520 -33.13 4.05 19.75
CA THR A 520 -33.69 5.17 20.54
C THR A 520 -32.64 6.05 21.23
N THR A 521 -31.43 5.54 21.45
CA THR A 521 -30.33 6.26 22.13
C THR A 521 -29.31 6.87 21.16
N PHE A 522 -29.20 6.33 19.95
CA PHE A 522 -28.32 6.85 18.91
C PHE A 522 -28.92 6.61 17.53
N ASN A 523 -29.20 7.69 16.81
CA ASN A 523 -29.86 7.69 15.50
C ASN A 523 -29.31 8.81 14.60
N ASP A 524 -29.92 8.97 13.43
CA ASP A 524 -29.47 9.94 12.42
C ASP A 524 -29.51 11.39 12.95
N ASP A 525 -30.51 11.74 13.77
CA ASP A 525 -30.60 13.09 14.35
C ASP A 525 -29.53 13.32 15.42
N THR A 526 -29.12 12.24 16.12
CA THR A 526 -27.97 12.29 17.04
C THR A 526 -26.68 12.62 16.30
N CYS A 527 -26.50 12.09 15.09
CA CYS A 527 -25.35 12.44 14.25
C CYS A 527 -25.34 13.93 13.90
N ASN A 528 -26.48 14.48 13.48
CA ASN A 528 -26.61 15.91 13.16
C ASN A 528 -26.30 16.84 14.35
N GLN A 529 -26.48 16.37 15.58
CA GLN A 529 -26.20 17.15 16.79
C GLN A 529 -24.73 17.05 17.25
N LYS A 530 -24.03 15.96 16.93
CA LYS A 530 -22.72 15.63 17.52
C LYS A 530 -21.56 15.64 16.52
N ALA A 531 -21.82 15.27 15.27
CA ALA A 531 -20.77 15.10 14.27
C ALA A 531 -20.60 16.37 13.43
N VAL A 532 -19.34 16.67 13.08
CA VAL A 532 -19.01 17.68 12.08
C VAL A 532 -19.34 17.13 10.70
N ALA A 533 -20.22 17.82 9.99
CA ALA A 533 -20.58 17.45 8.62
C ALA A 533 -19.41 17.67 7.64
N PRO A 534 -19.25 16.79 6.63
CA PRO A 534 -18.30 17.04 5.56
C PRO A 534 -18.70 18.28 4.74
N LYS A 535 -17.74 18.88 4.04
CA LYS A 535 -18.01 20.00 3.14
C LYS A 535 -18.52 19.55 1.77
N MET A 536 -18.22 18.32 1.39
CA MET A 536 -18.68 17.69 0.16
C MET A 536 -18.71 16.18 0.34
N THR A 537 -19.64 15.52 -0.33
CA THR A 537 -19.64 14.06 -0.49
C THR A 537 -19.13 13.71 -1.88
N LEU A 538 -18.46 12.57 -1.98
CA LEU A 538 -17.78 12.07 -3.16
C LEU A 538 -18.31 10.66 -3.48
N PHE A 539 -18.14 10.23 -4.72
CA PHE A 539 -18.80 9.01 -5.21
C PHE A 539 -18.35 7.78 -4.40
N PRO A 540 -19.28 6.99 -3.82
CA PRO A 540 -19.01 5.83 -2.96
C PRO A 540 -17.96 4.87 -3.53
N HIS A 541 -17.11 4.34 -2.65
CA HIS A 541 -16.06 3.36 -2.95
C HIS A 541 -14.94 3.83 -3.89
N SER A 542 -14.94 5.10 -4.31
CA SER A 542 -13.90 5.61 -5.21
C SER A 542 -12.51 5.66 -4.57
N ALA A 543 -12.44 5.51 -3.25
CA ALA A 543 -11.22 5.40 -2.46
C ALA A 543 -10.27 6.59 -2.67
N PRO A 544 -10.62 7.81 -2.21
CA PRO A 544 -9.75 8.96 -2.35
C PRO A 544 -8.52 8.84 -1.44
N ILE A 545 -7.31 8.91 -1.98
CA ILE A 545 -6.08 8.64 -1.20
C ILE A 545 -5.01 9.73 -1.23
N ASP A 546 -5.19 10.77 -2.04
CA ASP A 546 -4.42 12.00 -1.94
C ASP A 546 -5.27 13.19 -2.44
N CYS A 547 -4.94 14.38 -1.95
CA CYS A 547 -5.45 15.63 -2.46
C CYS A 547 -4.35 16.68 -2.58
N LYS A 548 -4.49 17.60 -3.53
CA LYS A 548 -3.68 18.84 -3.62
C LYS A 548 -4.54 19.97 -4.16
N PHE A 549 -4.43 21.14 -3.56
CA PHE A 549 -4.95 22.37 -4.15
C PHE A 549 -4.00 22.86 -5.26
N ASP A 550 -4.55 23.55 -6.25
CA ASP A 550 -3.75 24.45 -7.09
C ASP A 550 -3.24 25.66 -6.28
N ALA A 551 -2.36 26.46 -6.89
CA ALA A 551 -1.70 27.58 -6.22
C ALA A 551 -2.66 28.63 -5.65
N ASP A 552 -3.87 28.75 -6.20
CA ASP A 552 -4.90 29.69 -5.76
C ASP A 552 -5.97 29.07 -4.87
N SER A 553 -5.88 27.76 -4.61
CA SER A 553 -6.91 26.96 -3.94
C SER A 553 -8.29 27.12 -4.57
N SER A 554 -8.31 27.35 -5.89
CA SER A 554 -9.52 27.42 -6.72
C SER A 554 -10.01 26.02 -7.11
N THR A 555 -9.10 25.04 -7.10
CA THR A 555 -9.38 23.65 -7.47
C THR A 555 -8.63 22.71 -6.54
N MET A 556 -9.35 21.74 -5.98
CA MET A 556 -8.76 20.59 -5.30
C MET A 556 -8.72 19.41 -6.28
N TYR A 557 -7.53 18.87 -6.52
CA TYR A 557 -7.31 17.64 -7.27
C TYR A 557 -7.29 16.46 -6.30
N ILE A 558 -7.99 15.37 -6.64
CA ILE A 558 -8.17 14.21 -5.77
C ILE A 558 -7.94 12.94 -6.59
N THR A 559 -7.12 12.02 -6.07
CA THR A 559 -6.91 10.72 -6.70
C THR A 559 -7.91 9.71 -6.16
N TYR A 560 -8.79 9.22 -7.04
CA TYR A 560 -9.65 8.08 -6.78
C TYR A 560 -8.90 6.80 -7.14
N HIS A 561 -8.51 6.07 -6.09
CA HIS A 561 -7.68 4.86 -6.20
C HIS A 561 -8.41 3.67 -6.84
N GLY A 562 -9.74 3.69 -6.76
CA GLY A 562 -10.60 2.67 -7.35
C GLY A 562 -11.20 1.69 -6.34
N SER A 563 -12.46 1.33 -6.59
CA SER A 563 -13.25 0.49 -5.72
C SER A 563 -12.88 -0.98 -5.81
N TRP A 564 -12.98 -1.68 -4.69
CA TRP A 564 -13.05 -3.14 -4.64
C TRP A 564 -14.44 -3.62 -4.19
N ASN A 565 -15.18 -2.80 -3.42
CA ASN A 565 -16.45 -3.18 -2.82
C ASN A 565 -17.68 -2.57 -3.53
N ARG A 566 -17.70 -2.65 -4.86
CA ARG A 566 -18.80 -2.14 -5.69
C ARG A 566 -18.90 -2.89 -7.01
N SER A 567 -20.13 -3.12 -7.48
CA SER A 567 -20.40 -3.68 -8.82
C SER A 567 -21.41 -2.81 -9.60
N PRO A 568 -21.04 -2.28 -10.79
CA PRO A 568 -19.69 -2.30 -11.36
C PRO A 568 -18.70 -1.47 -10.53
N VAL A 569 -17.40 -1.70 -10.72
CA VAL A 569 -16.35 -0.91 -10.06
C VAL A 569 -16.39 0.56 -10.51
N THR A 570 -15.82 1.45 -9.70
CA THR A 570 -15.72 2.91 -9.93
C THR A 570 -14.37 3.45 -9.45
N GLY A 571 -14.10 4.74 -9.68
CA GLY A 571 -12.82 5.39 -9.35
C GLY A 571 -11.78 5.24 -10.46
N PHE A 572 -10.56 4.83 -10.11
CA PHE A 572 -9.42 4.66 -11.04
C PHE A 572 -9.16 5.91 -11.90
N LYS A 573 -9.14 7.08 -11.26
CA LYS A 573 -9.08 8.37 -11.93
C LYS A 573 -8.57 9.50 -11.06
N LEU A 574 -8.06 10.54 -11.71
CA LEU A 574 -7.87 11.86 -11.13
C LEU A 574 -9.13 12.69 -11.35
N VAL A 575 -9.66 13.30 -10.30
CA VAL A 575 -10.78 14.24 -10.37
C VAL A 575 -10.39 15.63 -9.85
N ALA A 576 -11.18 16.63 -10.21
CA ALA A 576 -11.06 18.00 -9.73
C ALA A 576 -12.39 18.48 -9.14
N VAL A 577 -12.32 19.12 -7.97
CA VAL A 577 -13.46 19.78 -7.31
C VAL A 577 -13.16 21.28 -7.26
N SER A 578 -14.07 22.11 -7.75
CA SER A 578 -13.94 23.57 -7.75
C SER A 578 -14.22 24.16 -6.36
N PHE A 579 -13.40 25.11 -5.95
CA PHE A 579 -13.48 25.85 -4.70
C PHE A 579 -13.54 27.35 -4.96
N LYS A 580 -14.04 28.09 -3.98
CA LYS A 580 -14.08 29.55 -3.96
C LYS A 580 -13.80 30.05 -2.54
N LEU A 581 -13.35 31.30 -2.44
CA LEU A 581 -13.29 31.98 -1.15
C LEU A 581 -14.71 32.42 -0.77
N GLY A 582 -15.19 31.96 0.39
CA GLY A 582 -16.45 32.33 0.98
C GLY A 582 -16.46 33.76 1.52
N ALA A 583 -17.65 34.28 1.81
CA ALA A 583 -17.81 35.61 2.42
C ALA A 583 -17.23 35.69 3.85
N ASP A 584 -17.06 34.54 4.49
CA ASP A 584 -16.40 34.35 5.79
C ASP A 584 -14.86 34.33 5.68
N GLY A 585 -14.31 34.46 4.47
CA GLY A 585 -12.88 34.41 4.22
C GLY A 585 -12.30 33.00 4.25
N LEU A 586 -13.13 31.95 4.28
CA LEU A 586 -12.69 30.55 4.22
C LEU A 586 -12.94 29.95 2.84
N TYR A 587 -12.07 29.05 2.39
CA TYR A 587 -12.33 28.30 1.17
C TYR A 587 -13.51 27.33 1.37
N THR A 588 -14.32 27.15 0.34
CA THR A 588 -15.43 26.20 0.34
C THR A 588 -15.62 25.64 -1.07
N PRO A 589 -16.10 24.39 -1.22
CA PRO A 589 -16.57 23.90 -2.52
C PRO A 589 -17.57 24.87 -3.14
N THR A 590 -17.47 25.05 -4.45
CA THR A 590 -18.36 25.97 -5.19
C THR A 590 -19.78 25.41 -5.29
N GLU A 591 -19.89 24.09 -5.48
CA GLU A 591 -21.16 23.37 -5.47
C GLU A 591 -21.59 23.03 -4.04
N PRO A 592 -22.90 22.93 -3.75
CA PRO A 592 -23.39 22.58 -2.42
C PRO A 592 -23.14 21.09 -2.09
N ILE A 593 -23.15 20.74 -0.80
CA ILE A 593 -22.98 19.36 -0.30
C ILE A 593 -23.97 18.35 -0.92
N THR A 594 -25.13 18.83 -1.39
CA THR A 594 -26.13 18.00 -2.06
C THR A 594 -25.78 17.63 -3.51
N SER A 595 -24.64 18.11 -4.03
CA SER A 595 -24.21 17.82 -5.39
C SER A 595 -23.67 16.40 -5.53
N THR A 596 -24.05 15.73 -6.60
CA THR A 596 -23.48 14.45 -7.04
C THR A 596 -22.54 14.59 -8.23
N THR A 597 -22.26 15.82 -8.66
CA THR A 597 -21.43 16.10 -9.84
C THR A 597 -20.22 16.99 -9.58
N ALA A 598 -19.98 17.36 -8.31
CA ALA A 598 -18.92 18.32 -7.95
C ALA A 598 -17.52 17.87 -8.35
N ALA A 599 -17.24 16.56 -8.31
CA ALA A 599 -16.00 15.96 -8.79
C ALA A 599 -16.05 15.76 -10.31
N LYS A 600 -15.21 16.48 -11.05
CA LYS A 600 -15.09 16.37 -12.51
C LYS A 600 -13.87 15.52 -12.86
N ASP A 601 -14.04 14.55 -13.75
CA ASP A 601 -12.96 13.69 -14.23
C ASP A 601 -11.89 14.50 -14.97
N ILE A 602 -10.61 14.22 -14.71
CA ILE A 602 -9.46 14.87 -15.37
C ILE A 602 -8.64 13.85 -16.18
N PHE A 603 -8.24 12.76 -15.55
CA PHE A 603 -7.51 11.67 -16.20
C PHE A 603 -8.05 10.35 -15.67
N TYR A 604 -8.65 9.54 -16.53
CA TYR A 604 -9.46 8.39 -16.13
C TYR A 604 -9.27 7.20 -17.06
N ASN A 605 -9.47 5.99 -16.54
CA ASN A 605 -9.47 4.78 -17.36
C ASN A 605 -10.75 4.75 -18.24
N PRO A 606 -10.64 4.54 -19.57
CA PRO A 606 -11.78 4.61 -20.48
C PRO A 606 -12.81 3.49 -20.31
N ARG A 607 -12.39 2.35 -19.72
CA ARG A 607 -13.20 1.15 -19.49
C ARG A 607 -13.06 0.73 -18.03
N VAL A 608 -13.65 1.50 -17.12
CA VAL A 608 -13.52 1.26 -15.68
C VAL A 608 -14.01 -0.14 -15.27
N GLU A 609 -15.00 -0.69 -15.97
CA GLU A 609 -15.51 -2.05 -15.79
C GLU A 609 -14.48 -3.15 -16.07
N SER A 610 -13.40 -2.84 -16.78
CA SER A 610 -12.29 -3.76 -17.01
C SER A 610 -11.24 -3.75 -15.90
N CYS A 611 -11.32 -2.79 -14.97
CA CYS A 611 -10.45 -2.77 -13.80
C CYS A 611 -10.87 -3.90 -12.84
N GLN A 612 -10.09 -4.99 -12.77
CA GLN A 612 -10.40 -6.07 -11.83
C GLN A 612 -9.78 -5.78 -10.47
N GLY A 613 -10.60 -5.42 -9.49
CA GLY A 613 -10.17 -5.24 -8.10
C GLY A 613 -10.33 -6.52 -7.29
N ASN A 614 -9.30 -7.37 -7.19
CA ASN A 614 -9.28 -8.44 -6.17
C ASN A 614 -8.80 -7.86 -4.83
N GLY A 615 -9.62 -6.97 -4.24
CA GLY A 615 -9.36 -6.28 -2.98
C GLY A 615 -8.60 -4.95 -3.12
N PRO A 616 -8.27 -4.28 -2.00
CA PRO A 616 -7.71 -2.92 -2.02
C PRO A 616 -6.30 -2.83 -2.62
N SER A 617 -5.60 -3.97 -2.76
CA SER A 617 -4.17 -4.02 -3.15
C SER A 617 -3.91 -4.49 -4.59
N PHE A 618 -4.95 -4.81 -5.38
CA PHE A 618 -4.77 -5.31 -6.74
C PHE A 618 -5.73 -4.61 -7.70
N SER A 619 -5.19 -4.18 -8.85
CA SER A 619 -5.99 -3.92 -10.05
C SER A 619 -5.25 -4.51 -11.24
N SER A 620 -5.88 -5.43 -11.97
CA SER A 620 -5.45 -5.73 -13.33
C SER A 620 -6.18 -4.80 -14.29
N GLY A 621 -5.46 -4.34 -15.33
CA GLY A 621 -6.04 -3.64 -16.48
C GLY A 621 -6.19 -2.12 -16.38
N CYS A 622 -5.99 -1.49 -15.21
CA CYS A 622 -6.14 -0.05 -15.04
C CYS A 622 -5.03 0.59 -14.20
N PHE A 623 -4.68 1.85 -14.52
CA PHE A 623 -3.86 2.64 -13.62
C PHE A 623 -4.65 2.99 -12.35
N ARG A 624 -3.96 3.08 -11.20
CA ARG A 624 -4.53 3.33 -9.87
C ARG A 624 -3.92 4.57 -9.23
N PRO A 625 -4.51 5.76 -9.44
CA PRO A 625 -3.98 7.02 -8.94
C PRO A 625 -3.72 7.02 -7.44
N ALA A 626 -2.50 7.42 -7.02
CA ALA A 626 -2.12 7.51 -5.61
C ALA A 626 -1.57 8.89 -5.23
N GLY A 627 -0.24 9.10 -5.17
CA GLY A 627 0.30 10.37 -4.72
C GLY A 627 0.19 11.45 -5.79
N LEU A 628 -0.01 12.70 -5.34
CA LEU A 628 0.02 13.92 -6.12
C LEU A 628 1.12 14.86 -5.64
N GLY A 629 1.74 15.58 -6.57
CA GLY A 629 2.71 16.63 -6.24
C GLY A 629 2.80 17.69 -7.33
N TRP A 630 2.84 18.96 -6.94
CA TRP A 630 3.13 20.06 -7.86
C TRP A 630 4.61 20.34 -7.87
N ASP A 631 5.18 20.51 -9.06
CA ASP A 631 6.48 21.14 -9.16
C ASP A 631 6.39 22.68 -9.09
N SER A 632 7.54 23.34 -9.03
CA SER A 632 7.63 24.80 -8.99
C SER A 632 7.17 25.50 -10.27
N GLN A 633 6.94 24.75 -11.36
CA GLN A 633 6.48 25.27 -12.65
C GLN A 633 4.97 25.07 -12.85
N GLY A 634 4.25 24.55 -11.84
CA GLY A 634 2.81 24.36 -11.90
C GLY A 634 2.37 23.14 -12.72
N ARG A 635 3.24 22.13 -12.86
CA ARG A 635 2.88 20.82 -13.45
C ARG A 635 2.48 19.86 -12.34
N LEU A 636 1.37 19.14 -12.54
CA LEU A 636 0.88 18.16 -11.57
C LEU A 636 1.49 16.80 -11.88
N TYR A 637 2.08 16.15 -10.88
CA TYR A 637 2.55 14.79 -10.99
C TYR A 637 1.63 13.85 -10.24
N MET A 638 1.46 12.64 -10.76
CA MET A 638 0.59 11.61 -10.20
C MET A 638 1.26 10.25 -10.29
N THR A 639 1.29 9.50 -9.18
CA THR A 639 1.69 8.08 -9.23
C THR A 639 0.49 7.17 -9.54
N SER A 640 0.79 6.02 -10.14
CA SER A 640 -0.09 4.85 -10.20
C SER A 640 0.58 3.70 -9.47
N ASP A 641 0.01 3.25 -8.36
CA ASP A 641 0.68 2.37 -7.40
C ASP A 641 0.46 0.86 -7.64
N THR A 642 0.11 0.48 -8.87
CA THR A 642 -0.06 -0.92 -9.25
C THR A 642 1.12 -1.76 -8.74
N SER A 643 0.82 -2.93 -8.18
CA SER A 643 1.78 -3.76 -7.43
C SER A 643 2.99 -4.18 -8.27
N SER A 644 2.80 -4.31 -9.58
CA SER A 644 3.86 -4.39 -10.57
C SER A 644 3.74 -3.24 -11.58
N ASN A 645 4.87 -2.79 -12.12
CA ASN A 645 4.94 -1.75 -13.15
C ASN A 645 4.29 -0.41 -12.77
N GLY A 646 4.42 0.02 -11.50
CA GLY A 646 3.96 1.33 -11.06
C GLY A 646 4.50 2.45 -11.94
N GLU A 647 3.67 3.46 -12.18
CA GLU A 647 3.96 4.53 -13.14
C GLU A 647 3.93 5.90 -12.46
N LEU A 648 4.66 6.84 -13.06
CA LEU A 648 4.64 8.25 -12.68
C LEU A 648 4.27 9.06 -13.92
N TRP A 649 3.31 9.95 -13.75
CA TRP A 649 2.73 10.77 -14.80
C TRP A 649 2.90 12.25 -14.49
N VAL A 650 3.08 13.08 -15.51
CA VAL A 650 2.97 14.54 -15.44
C VAL A 650 1.72 14.97 -16.21
N LEU A 651 0.94 15.89 -15.64
CA LEU A 651 -0.36 16.34 -16.13
C LEU A 651 -0.48 17.86 -16.04
N GLY A 652 -1.26 18.44 -16.95
CA GLY A 652 -1.58 19.86 -16.94
C GLY A 652 -2.46 20.28 -18.10
N LYS A 653 -2.89 21.54 -18.09
CA LYS A 653 -3.69 22.12 -19.17
C LYS A 653 -2.82 22.37 -20.40
N SER A 654 -3.41 22.13 -21.57
CA SER A 654 -2.74 22.04 -22.87
C SER A 654 -2.48 23.35 -23.57
#